data_AF-A0A2T4GQS4-F1
#
_entry.id   AF-A0A2T4GQS4-F1
#
_cell.length_a   1.000
_cell.length_b   1.000
_cell.length_c   1.000
_cell.angle_alpha   90.00
_cell.angle_beta   90.00
_cell.angle_gamma   90.00
#
_symmetry.space_group_name_H-M   'P 1'
#
loop_
_entity.id
_entity.type
_entity.pdbx_description
1 polymer ?
#
loop_
_entity_poly.entity_id
_entity_poly.type
_entity_poly.pdbx_seq_one_letter_code
_entity_poly.pdbx_strand_id
1 'polypeptide(L)'
;MPSPRHIAAALVATATTASALYVNGTVVAPCDSPIYCHGDILEQVELARPFSDSKTFVDMPAIRPLSDIQEAFDKLEKPLRNNSALADFLDENFDDAGNELEEVSRDDLDTDPKFLDNINDTVIREFTEKVIDIWPDLTRRYDQDAKNCSDCPNSFIPVNRSFVVAGGRFREPYYWDSYWIILGLLRTGGSFIEIAKNTIENFLDFIEEYGFVPNGARIYYLNRSQPPLLSQMIKAYVEYTNDTDILERALPLLVQEHEFFMNNRSVPVYINNETYYLNTYNVSNTRPRPESYREDYITAENTSYYSPESGKVYKGGEELSSKQKEALYGNLASGAESGLDYTVKWIARPEDAIRDNYFPLRYLNTRNIIPVDLNSILYGNEIAIAEFYEQTGNNSASEQWREVAANRSYAMHGFLWNETLWSYFDYNLTSKAQQIYFPVDENTTVMDTEDAPKGQQVFFSPTQFYPFWLGAAPDYLKNNPFAVYTAYKRVEYYLDNRDGGIPASNVETGQQWDQPNVWPPLMHILMAGLERVPPTFGIRDPSFVEVRRLALRLGQRYLDSTFCTWYATGGSTSETPKLQSTSDEEEGIMFEKYADNATNVAGGGGEYEVVEGFGWTNGVLIWAVDEFKNRLTRPKCDNLESAHSNDKRDSSAVMLHARDAKRVKKFGRRKRAAEKAAKKRSSRVFHF
;
A
#
# COMPACT_ATOMS: atom_id res chain seq x y z
N MET A 1 49.49 -0.65 5.45
CA MET A 1 50.16 -0.42 4.16
C MET A 1 49.38 -1.19 3.09
N PRO A 2 49.05 -0.60 1.93
CA PRO A 2 47.86 0.24 1.74
C PRO A 2 46.70 -0.43 0.95
N SER A 3 45.47 -0.03 1.32
CA SER A 3 44.20 0.13 0.56
C SER A 3 44.05 -0.48 -0.84
N PRO A 4 42.91 -1.14 -1.15
CA PRO A 4 42.35 -1.19 -2.48
C PRO A 4 41.09 -0.30 -2.57
N ARG A 5 41.29 1.00 -2.76
CA ARG A 5 40.34 1.85 -3.51
C ARG A 5 40.74 1.72 -4.97
N HIS A 6 40.05 0.91 -5.77
CA HIS A 6 39.94 1.09 -7.22
C HIS A 6 38.71 0.29 -7.71
N ILE A 7 37.53 0.85 -7.44
CA ILE A 7 36.36 0.57 -8.28
C ILE A 7 36.66 1.31 -9.60
N ALA A 8 36.61 0.58 -10.71
CA ALA A 8 36.76 1.15 -12.03
C ALA A 8 35.66 2.21 -12.22
N ALA A 9 36.07 3.46 -12.37
CA ALA A 9 35.19 4.55 -12.74
C ALA A 9 34.71 4.31 -14.17
N ALA A 10 33.56 3.64 -14.31
CA ALA A 10 32.74 3.85 -15.49
C ALA A 10 32.33 5.33 -15.49
N LEU A 11 32.44 5.98 -16.64
CA LEU A 11 32.00 7.36 -16.84
C LEU A 11 30.51 7.47 -16.51
N VAL A 12 30.20 7.84 -15.27
CA VAL A 12 28.88 8.30 -14.87
C VAL A 12 28.72 9.66 -15.55
N ALA A 13 27.99 9.69 -16.66
CA ALA A 13 27.34 10.92 -17.07
C ALA A 13 26.49 11.36 -15.87
N THR A 14 26.91 12.42 -15.19
CA THR A 14 26.12 13.06 -14.15
C THR A 14 24.91 13.69 -14.82
N ALA A 15 23.89 12.88 -15.08
CA ALA A 15 22.54 13.39 -15.21
C ALA A 15 22.22 14.05 -13.86
N THR A 16 21.96 15.35 -13.90
CA THR A 16 21.39 16.09 -12.79
C THR A 16 20.08 15.41 -12.40
N THR A 17 20.10 14.64 -11.31
CA THR A 17 18.94 13.98 -10.71
C THR A 17 17.89 15.04 -10.39
N ALA A 18 16.77 15.06 -11.10
CA ALA A 18 15.68 16.00 -10.89
C ALA A 18 14.79 15.54 -9.72
N SER A 19 15.32 15.37 -8.52
CA SER A 19 14.52 15.44 -7.29
C SER A 19 15.04 16.59 -6.45
N ALA A 20 14.71 17.80 -6.86
CA ALA A 20 14.96 18.97 -6.04
C ALA A 20 13.81 19.09 -5.04
N LEU A 21 13.91 18.38 -3.91
CA LEU A 21 13.19 18.75 -2.70
C LEU A 21 13.18 20.28 -2.58
N TYR A 22 12.02 20.87 -2.39
CA TYR A 22 11.98 22.31 -2.16
C TYR A 22 12.50 22.58 -0.76
N VAL A 23 13.61 23.33 -0.68
CA VAL A 23 14.24 23.74 0.57
C VAL A 23 14.33 25.27 0.61
N ASN A 24 13.60 25.88 1.54
CA ASN A 24 13.69 27.32 1.80
C ASN A 24 13.66 27.58 3.32
N GLY A 25 14.83 27.94 3.87
CA GLY A 25 14.99 28.07 5.32
C GLY A 25 14.76 26.72 6.03
N THR A 26 13.77 26.66 6.92
CA THR A 26 13.37 25.41 7.61
C THR A 26 12.29 24.63 6.85
N VAL A 27 11.77 25.17 5.75
CA VAL A 27 10.75 24.52 4.93
C VAL A 27 11.41 23.50 4.02
N VAL A 28 11.02 22.24 4.17
CA VAL A 28 11.37 21.12 3.30
C VAL A 28 10.06 20.49 2.84
N ALA A 29 9.81 20.51 1.53
CA ALA A 29 8.57 20.04 0.91
C ALA A 29 8.85 19.16 -0.33
N PRO A 30 7.86 18.40 -0.82
CA PRO A 30 8.07 17.44 -1.91
C PRO A 30 8.54 18.03 -3.23
N CYS A 31 8.09 19.25 -3.56
CA CYS A 31 8.38 19.92 -4.81
C CYS A 31 8.23 21.44 -4.65
N ASP A 32 8.58 22.20 -5.67
CA ASP A 32 8.53 23.67 -5.67
C ASP A 32 7.15 24.27 -5.99
N SER A 33 6.12 23.45 -6.23
CA SER A 33 4.75 23.92 -6.48
C SER A 33 4.14 24.60 -5.25
N PRO A 34 3.79 25.90 -5.33
CA PRO A 34 3.17 26.66 -4.24
C PRO A 34 1.65 26.42 -4.10
N ILE A 35 1.09 25.50 -4.91
CA ILE A 35 -0.31 25.08 -4.82
C ILE A 35 -0.39 23.64 -4.30
N TYR A 36 0.49 22.75 -4.76
CA TYR A 36 0.36 21.31 -4.53
C TYR A 36 1.38 20.74 -3.54
N CYS A 37 2.47 21.46 -3.22
CA CYS A 37 3.53 20.95 -2.35
C CYS A 37 3.79 21.82 -1.13
N HIS A 38 3.65 23.14 -1.25
CA HIS A 38 3.83 24.11 -0.16
C HIS A 38 3.02 25.38 -0.47
N GLY A 39 3.13 26.40 0.39
CA GLY A 39 2.59 27.74 0.13
C GLY A 39 1.22 28.03 0.74
N ASP A 40 0.87 29.32 0.72
CA ASP A 40 -0.32 29.85 1.40
C ASP A 40 -1.64 29.37 0.76
N ILE A 41 -1.66 29.11 -0.56
CA ILE A 41 -2.85 28.60 -1.25
C ILE A 41 -3.21 27.23 -0.69
N LEU A 42 -2.25 26.30 -0.66
CA LEU A 42 -2.42 24.96 -0.10
C LEU A 42 -2.94 25.03 1.34
N GLU A 43 -2.23 25.77 2.20
CA GLU A 43 -2.56 25.87 3.61
C GLU A 43 -3.99 26.43 3.83
N GLN A 44 -4.32 27.56 3.19
CA GLN A 44 -5.59 28.23 3.42
C GLN A 44 -6.77 27.43 2.87
N VAL A 45 -6.62 26.79 1.71
CA VAL A 45 -7.69 25.97 1.11
C VAL A 45 -7.94 24.74 1.97
N GLU A 46 -6.90 24.00 2.37
CA GLU A 46 -7.02 22.79 3.18
C GLU A 46 -7.63 23.08 4.56
N LEU A 47 -7.20 24.15 5.21
CA LEU A 47 -7.73 24.55 6.51
C LEU A 47 -9.14 25.14 6.45
N ALA A 48 -9.56 25.68 5.30
CA ALA A 48 -10.93 26.12 5.07
C ALA A 48 -11.91 24.94 4.89
N ARG A 49 -11.42 23.74 4.57
CA ARG A 49 -12.21 22.49 4.44
C ARG A 49 -13.34 22.56 3.40
N PRO A 50 -13.08 22.94 2.14
CA PRO A 50 -14.09 22.84 1.08
C PRO A 50 -14.50 21.38 0.83
N PHE A 51 -13.56 20.44 1.02
CA PHE A 51 -13.72 19.01 0.84
C PHE A 51 -13.55 18.24 2.14
N SER A 52 -14.17 17.05 2.23
CA SER A 52 -13.99 16.13 3.35
C SER A 52 -12.68 15.38 3.28
N ASP A 53 -12.15 15.09 2.09
CA ASP A 53 -10.82 14.50 1.89
C ASP A 53 -9.85 15.56 1.36
N SER A 54 -8.75 15.79 2.10
CA SER A 54 -7.68 16.75 1.73
C SER A 54 -7.07 16.41 0.36
N LYS A 55 -7.03 15.12 -0.02
CA LYS A 55 -6.54 14.69 -1.34
C LYS A 55 -7.38 15.24 -2.49
N THR A 56 -8.64 15.62 -2.26
CA THR A 56 -9.51 16.14 -3.33
C THR A 56 -8.91 17.39 -3.97
N PHE A 57 -8.49 18.38 -3.18
CA PHE A 57 -7.99 19.64 -3.72
C PHE A 57 -6.64 19.46 -4.44
N VAL A 58 -5.71 18.73 -3.83
CA VAL A 58 -4.39 18.52 -4.44
C VAL A 58 -4.42 17.64 -5.68
N ASP A 59 -5.52 16.92 -5.93
CA ASP A 59 -5.75 16.16 -7.17
C ASP A 59 -6.44 16.97 -8.28
N MET A 60 -6.94 18.18 -7.99
CA MET A 60 -7.62 19.02 -8.98
C MET A 60 -6.59 19.71 -9.89
N PRO A 61 -6.53 19.42 -11.20
CA PRO A 61 -5.59 20.10 -12.09
C PRO A 61 -6.01 21.56 -12.30
N ALA A 62 -5.04 22.47 -12.37
CA ALA A 62 -5.32 23.87 -12.66
C ALA A 62 -5.80 24.05 -14.10
N ILE A 63 -6.73 24.97 -14.31
CA ILE A 63 -7.22 25.40 -15.63
C ILE A 63 -6.83 26.85 -15.96
N ARG A 64 -6.05 27.49 -15.08
CA ARG A 64 -5.43 28.80 -15.32
C ARG A 64 -3.94 28.79 -14.92
N PRO A 65 -3.10 29.66 -15.53
CA PRO A 65 -1.71 29.82 -15.14
C PRO A 65 -1.56 30.20 -13.66
N LEU A 66 -0.46 29.78 -13.04
CA LEU A 66 -0.18 30.02 -11.62
C LEU A 66 -0.30 31.51 -11.21
N SER A 67 0.15 32.43 -12.07
CA SER A 67 0.05 33.87 -11.82
C SER A 67 -1.39 34.34 -11.63
N ASP A 68 -2.30 33.82 -12.43
CA ASP A 68 -3.70 34.23 -12.46
C ASP A 68 -4.44 33.64 -11.25
N ILE A 69 -4.09 32.40 -10.88
CA ILE A 69 -4.57 31.75 -9.67
C ILE A 69 -4.11 32.52 -8.43
N GLN A 70 -2.84 32.92 -8.38
CA GLN A 70 -2.32 33.74 -7.29
C GLN A 70 -3.04 35.08 -7.20
N GLU A 71 -3.27 35.77 -8.32
CA GLU A 71 -4.01 37.04 -8.32
C GLU A 71 -5.47 36.87 -7.86
N ALA A 72 -6.13 35.78 -8.26
CA ALA A 72 -7.48 35.45 -7.82
C ALA A 72 -7.52 35.13 -6.32
N PHE A 73 -6.55 34.36 -5.82
CA PHE A 73 -6.41 34.04 -4.40
C PHE A 73 -6.12 35.30 -3.56
N ASP A 74 -5.29 36.21 -4.07
CA ASP A 74 -4.94 37.45 -3.38
C ASP A 74 -6.16 38.36 -3.14
N LYS A 75 -7.23 38.21 -3.94
CA LYS A 75 -8.49 38.95 -3.80
C LYS A 75 -9.44 38.35 -2.75
N LEU A 76 -9.23 37.11 -2.31
CA LEU A 76 -10.07 36.48 -1.29
C LEU A 76 -9.81 37.08 0.10
N GLU A 77 -10.87 37.16 0.92
CA GLU A 77 -10.76 37.53 2.33
C GLU A 77 -10.07 36.41 3.12
N LYS A 78 -9.02 36.74 3.87
CA LYS A 78 -8.27 35.79 4.71
C LYS A 78 -8.59 35.97 6.20
N PRO A 79 -8.55 34.90 7.02
CA PRO A 79 -8.34 33.50 6.63
C PRO A 79 -9.53 32.98 5.80
N LEU A 80 -9.24 32.06 4.87
CA LEU A 80 -10.29 31.48 4.03
C LEU A 80 -11.34 30.76 4.88
N ARG A 81 -12.58 30.78 4.39
CA ARG A 81 -13.72 30.08 4.99
C ARG A 81 -14.40 29.24 3.92
N ASN A 82 -15.00 28.12 4.31
CA ASN A 82 -15.88 27.36 3.42
C ASN A 82 -17.16 28.18 3.13
N ASN A 83 -17.10 29.00 2.08
CA ASN A 83 -18.15 29.89 1.64
C ASN A 83 -18.22 29.93 0.10
N SER A 84 -19.16 30.71 -0.44
CA SER A 84 -19.32 30.83 -1.90
C SER A 84 -18.09 31.41 -2.58
N ALA A 85 -17.38 32.35 -1.97
CA ALA A 85 -16.18 32.95 -2.59
C ALA A 85 -15.06 31.93 -2.80
N LEU A 86 -14.85 31.01 -1.84
CA LEU A 86 -13.91 29.90 -2.02
C LEU A 86 -14.41 28.91 -3.08
N ALA A 87 -15.71 28.60 -3.10
CA ALA A 87 -16.28 27.72 -4.12
C ALA A 87 -16.10 28.31 -5.54
N ASP A 88 -16.42 29.59 -5.72
CA ASP A 88 -16.25 30.31 -6.99
C ASP A 88 -14.76 30.33 -7.40
N PHE A 89 -13.85 30.58 -6.45
CA PHE A 89 -12.40 30.49 -6.72
C PHE A 89 -11.99 29.10 -7.20
N LEU A 90 -12.48 28.03 -6.57
CA LEU A 90 -12.14 26.66 -6.97
C LEU A 90 -12.71 26.31 -8.34
N ASP A 91 -13.97 26.67 -8.60
CA ASP A 91 -14.65 26.38 -9.87
C ASP A 91 -14.05 27.16 -11.06
N GLU A 92 -13.56 28.38 -10.83
CA GLU A 92 -12.98 29.22 -11.88
C GLU A 92 -11.52 28.87 -12.24
N ASN A 93 -10.79 28.23 -11.32
CA ASN A 93 -9.33 28.06 -11.44
C ASN A 93 -8.88 26.59 -11.52
N PHE A 94 -9.73 25.64 -11.15
CA PHE A 94 -9.38 24.21 -11.11
C PHE A 94 -10.45 23.34 -11.76
N ASP A 95 -10.03 22.25 -12.39
CA ASP A 95 -10.94 21.22 -12.92
C ASP A 95 -11.29 20.18 -11.85
N ASP A 96 -12.17 19.23 -12.19
CA ASP A 96 -12.47 18.08 -11.34
C ASP A 96 -11.23 17.17 -11.18
N ALA A 97 -11.05 16.65 -9.97
CA ALA A 97 -9.98 15.71 -9.67
C ALA A 97 -10.08 14.44 -10.53
N GLY A 98 -8.99 14.06 -11.16
CA GLY A 98 -8.90 12.93 -12.08
C GLY A 98 -9.25 13.27 -13.54
N ASN A 99 -9.51 14.52 -13.89
CA ASN A 99 -9.75 14.92 -15.28
C ASN A 99 -8.52 14.75 -16.17
N GLU A 100 -7.32 14.68 -15.60
CA GLU A 100 -6.07 14.32 -16.27
C GLU A 100 -5.98 12.86 -16.75
N LEU A 101 -6.97 12.02 -16.42
CA LEU A 101 -7.01 10.61 -16.76
C LEU A 101 -8.20 10.26 -17.65
N GLU A 102 -8.01 9.27 -18.50
CA GLU A 102 -9.08 8.70 -19.32
C GLU A 102 -9.13 7.18 -19.23
N GLU A 103 -10.28 6.62 -19.60
CA GLU A 103 -10.50 5.17 -19.65
C GLU A 103 -9.83 4.61 -20.91
N VAL A 104 -9.19 3.46 -20.76
CA VAL A 104 -8.82 2.65 -21.92
C VAL A 104 -10.08 1.94 -22.44
N SER A 105 -10.26 1.87 -23.75
CA SER A 105 -11.43 1.24 -24.35
C SER A 105 -11.52 -0.22 -23.92
N ARG A 106 -12.71 -0.69 -23.55
CA ARG A 106 -12.93 -2.11 -23.21
C ARG A 106 -12.65 -3.05 -24.39
N ASP A 107 -12.77 -2.55 -25.61
CA ASP A 107 -12.48 -3.32 -26.83
C ASP A 107 -10.97 -3.59 -27.00
N ASP A 108 -10.12 -2.79 -26.34
CA ASP A 108 -8.65 -2.94 -26.32
C ASP A 108 -8.16 -3.71 -25.09
N LEU A 109 -9.08 -4.25 -24.27
CA LEU A 109 -8.80 -4.87 -22.97
C LEU A 109 -9.27 -6.32 -22.91
N ASP A 110 -8.76 -7.16 -23.81
CA ASP A 110 -9.06 -8.59 -23.86
C ASP A 110 -8.37 -9.37 -22.72
N THR A 111 -9.05 -10.39 -22.23
CA THR A 111 -8.55 -11.30 -21.19
C THR A 111 -8.38 -12.70 -21.75
N ASP A 112 -7.38 -13.43 -21.26
CA ASP A 112 -7.17 -14.86 -21.59
C ASP A 112 -6.67 -15.65 -20.36
N PRO A 113 -7.51 -15.81 -19.32
CA PRO A 113 -7.09 -16.39 -18.04
C PRO A 113 -7.00 -17.92 -18.09
N LYS A 114 -6.00 -18.46 -18.78
CA LYS A 114 -5.81 -19.91 -18.99
C LYS A 114 -5.79 -20.75 -17.71
N PHE A 115 -5.39 -20.16 -16.57
CA PHE A 115 -5.35 -20.89 -15.31
C PHE A 115 -6.75 -21.35 -14.85
N LEU A 116 -7.81 -20.65 -15.27
CA LEU A 116 -9.20 -21.00 -14.93
C LEU A 116 -9.65 -22.34 -15.51
N ASP A 117 -9.03 -22.80 -16.61
CA ASP A 117 -9.27 -24.12 -17.18
C ASP A 117 -8.94 -25.26 -16.19
N ASN A 118 -8.09 -24.96 -15.21
CA ASN A 118 -7.69 -25.90 -14.15
C ASN A 118 -8.50 -25.73 -12.85
N ILE A 119 -9.59 -24.96 -12.86
CA ILE A 119 -10.47 -24.74 -11.70
C ILE A 119 -11.79 -25.48 -11.91
N ASN A 120 -11.96 -26.59 -11.18
CA ASN A 120 -13.11 -27.48 -11.31
C ASN A 120 -14.39 -26.91 -10.67
N ASP A 121 -14.27 -26.23 -9.53
CA ASP A 121 -15.44 -25.69 -8.84
C ASP A 121 -15.99 -24.47 -9.57
N THR A 122 -17.23 -24.56 -10.04
CA THR A 122 -17.93 -23.52 -10.80
C THR A 122 -18.01 -22.19 -10.05
N VAL A 123 -18.27 -22.22 -8.74
CA VAL A 123 -18.45 -21.00 -7.94
C VAL A 123 -17.12 -20.25 -7.82
N ILE A 124 -16.02 -20.96 -7.55
CA ILE A 124 -14.68 -20.36 -7.48
C ILE A 124 -14.28 -19.79 -8.84
N ARG A 125 -14.50 -20.56 -9.92
CA ARG A 125 -14.17 -20.13 -11.28
C ARG A 125 -14.94 -18.85 -11.67
N GLU A 126 -16.26 -18.87 -11.56
CA GLU A 126 -17.10 -17.72 -11.94
C GLU A 126 -16.85 -16.49 -11.05
N PHE A 127 -16.62 -16.68 -9.74
CA PHE A 127 -16.23 -15.57 -8.88
C PHE A 127 -14.91 -14.94 -9.35
N THR A 128 -13.93 -15.76 -9.69
CA THR A 128 -12.62 -15.28 -10.18
C THR A 128 -12.78 -14.55 -11.53
N GLU A 129 -13.63 -15.03 -12.42
CA GLU A 129 -14.01 -14.33 -13.67
C GLU A 129 -14.61 -12.95 -13.37
N LYS A 130 -15.51 -12.84 -12.39
CA LYS A 130 -16.10 -11.56 -11.97
C LYS A 130 -15.07 -10.58 -11.43
N VAL A 131 -14.04 -11.08 -10.77
CA VAL A 131 -12.92 -10.26 -10.26
C VAL A 131 -12.01 -9.81 -11.41
N ILE A 132 -11.75 -10.69 -12.39
CA ILE A 132 -11.03 -10.33 -13.62
C ILE A 132 -11.78 -9.23 -14.39
N ASP A 133 -13.12 -9.29 -14.45
CA ASP A 133 -13.97 -8.30 -15.11
C ASP A 133 -13.90 -6.89 -14.49
N ILE A 134 -13.23 -6.73 -13.35
CA ILE A 134 -12.97 -5.43 -12.70
C ILE A 134 -11.79 -4.70 -13.34
N TRP A 135 -10.79 -5.41 -13.89
CA TRP A 135 -9.58 -4.77 -14.42
C TRP A 135 -9.82 -3.66 -15.43
N PRO A 136 -10.75 -3.80 -16.41
CA PRO A 136 -11.05 -2.71 -17.31
C PRO A 136 -11.58 -1.45 -16.61
N ASP A 137 -12.31 -1.61 -15.50
CA ASP A 137 -12.79 -0.47 -14.71
C ASP A 137 -11.68 0.21 -13.89
N LEU A 138 -10.53 -0.44 -13.70
CA LEU A 138 -9.35 0.11 -13.01
C LEU A 138 -8.23 0.55 -13.95
N THR A 139 -8.32 0.25 -15.24
CA THR A 139 -7.29 0.60 -16.23
C THR A 139 -7.46 2.04 -16.72
N ARG A 140 -6.38 2.81 -16.68
CA ARG A 140 -6.33 4.23 -17.08
C ARG A 140 -5.16 4.49 -18.01
N ARG A 141 -5.24 5.62 -18.72
CA ARG A 141 -4.09 6.27 -19.35
C ARG A 141 -4.14 7.76 -19.03
N TYR A 142 -2.98 8.39 -19.02
CA TYR A 142 -2.87 9.84 -18.88
C TYR A 142 -3.32 10.52 -20.17
N ASP A 143 -4.23 11.49 -20.07
CA ASP A 143 -4.73 12.24 -21.22
C ASP A 143 -3.70 13.31 -21.59
N GLN A 144 -2.88 13.02 -22.61
CA GLN A 144 -1.85 13.95 -23.09
C GLN A 144 -2.43 15.22 -23.73
N ASP A 145 -3.68 15.15 -24.21
CA ASP A 145 -4.38 16.21 -24.94
C ASP A 145 -5.29 17.06 -24.01
N ALA A 146 -5.54 16.61 -22.78
CA ALA A 146 -6.32 17.35 -21.76
C ALA A 146 -5.74 18.73 -21.40
N LYS A 147 -4.48 19.02 -21.78
CA LYS A 147 -3.82 20.30 -21.55
C LYS A 147 -4.36 21.39 -22.50
N ASN A 148 -5.58 21.84 -22.27
CA ASN A 148 -6.10 23.09 -22.87
C ASN A 148 -5.30 24.34 -22.43
N CYS A 149 -4.35 24.19 -21.51
CA CYS A 149 -3.46 25.21 -21.00
C CYS A 149 -2.05 24.61 -20.81
N SER A 150 -1.05 25.14 -21.53
CA SER A 150 0.32 24.61 -21.50
C SER A 150 1.06 24.90 -20.20
N ASP A 151 0.71 26.01 -19.53
CA ASP A 151 1.45 26.55 -18.39
C ASP A 151 0.66 26.39 -17.07
N CYS A 152 -0.39 25.56 -17.09
CA CYS A 152 -1.23 25.32 -15.94
C CYS A 152 -0.60 24.26 -15.02
N PRO A 153 -0.43 24.56 -13.71
CA PRO A 153 0.06 23.58 -12.75
C PRO A 153 -0.81 22.32 -12.70
N ASN A 154 -0.17 21.16 -12.58
CA ASN A 154 -0.87 19.90 -12.32
C ASN A 154 -0.06 19.12 -11.28
N SER A 155 -0.75 18.43 -10.38
CA SER A 155 -0.08 17.56 -9.43
C SER A 155 0.26 16.19 -10.01
N PHE A 156 -0.45 15.71 -11.04
CA PHE A 156 -0.18 14.41 -11.67
C PHE A 156 1.13 14.44 -12.46
N ILE A 157 1.98 13.45 -12.21
CA ILE A 157 3.20 13.23 -13.00
C ILE A 157 2.80 12.53 -14.30
N PRO A 158 2.99 13.15 -15.47
CA PRO A 158 2.61 12.53 -16.74
C PRO A 158 3.24 11.15 -16.91
N VAL A 159 2.43 10.17 -17.34
CA VAL A 159 2.90 8.81 -17.68
C VAL A 159 2.59 8.50 -19.14
N ASN A 160 3.51 7.78 -19.79
CA ASN A 160 3.42 7.56 -21.23
C ASN A 160 2.53 6.38 -21.62
N ARG A 161 2.33 5.43 -20.70
CA ARG A 161 1.66 4.16 -20.98
C ARG A 161 0.48 3.94 -20.04
N SER A 162 -0.43 3.05 -20.43
CA SER A 162 -1.56 2.64 -19.60
C SER A 162 -1.12 1.99 -18.30
N PHE A 163 -1.90 2.14 -17.24
CA PHE A 163 -1.64 1.54 -15.94
C PHE A 163 -2.96 1.15 -15.25
N VAL A 164 -2.87 0.35 -14.21
CA VAL A 164 -4.01 -0.01 -13.36
C VAL A 164 -3.90 0.73 -12.03
N VAL A 165 -4.98 1.36 -11.61
CA VAL A 165 -5.07 2.02 -10.29
C VAL A 165 -5.49 1.04 -9.20
N ALA A 166 -5.21 1.38 -7.96
CA ALA A 166 -5.67 0.61 -6.81
C ALA A 166 -7.21 0.65 -6.68
N GLY A 167 -7.84 1.82 -6.80
CA GLY A 167 -9.30 1.96 -6.75
C GLY A 167 -9.79 3.17 -5.95
N GLY A 168 -11.06 3.54 -6.15
CA GLY A 168 -11.72 4.65 -5.44
C GLY A 168 -10.98 5.99 -5.49
N ARG A 169 -10.43 6.45 -4.35
CA ARG A 169 -9.71 7.74 -4.23
C ARG A 169 -8.31 7.73 -4.84
N PHE A 170 -7.73 6.54 -5.01
CA PHE A 170 -6.40 6.32 -5.57
C PHE A 170 -6.49 6.29 -7.10
N ARG A 171 -6.05 7.37 -7.76
CA ARG A 171 -6.26 7.62 -9.20
C ARG A 171 -4.96 7.53 -10.00
N GLU A 172 -3.83 7.58 -9.31
CA GLU A 172 -2.48 7.40 -9.80
C GLU A 172 -2.04 5.94 -9.63
N PRO A 173 -1.05 5.45 -10.41
CA PRO A 173 -0.38 4.20 -10.08
C PRO A 173 0.38 4.40 -8.77
N TYR A 174 0.15 3.51 -7.81
CA TYR A 174 0.90 3.42 -6.55
C TYR A 174 1.98 2.36 -6.66
N TYR A 175 3.14 2.63 -6.09
CA TYR A 175 4.33 1.82 -6.34
C TYR A 175 4.15 0.38 -5.85
N TRP A 176 4.02 0.16 -4.54
CA TRP A 176 4.01 -1.21 -4.02
C TRP A 176 2.71 -1.98 -4.35
N ASP A 177 1.55 -1.32 -4.43
CA ASP A 177 0.26 -1.88 -4.87
C ASP A 177 0.40 -2.60 -6.21
N SER A 178 1.17 -1.99 -7.11
CA SER A 178 1.38 -2.46 -8.47
C SER A 178 2.02 -3.84 -8.52
N TYR A 179 2.73 -4.28 -7.48
CA TYR A 179 3.29 -5.63 -7.44
C TYR A 179 2.19 -6.69 -7.45
N TRP A 180 1.23 -6.58 -6.53
CA TRP A 180 0.11 -7.53 -6.46
C TRP A 180 -0.83 -7.38 -7.63
N ILE A 181 -1.04 -6.16 -8.13
CA ILE A 181 -1.79 -5.93 -9.38
C ILE A 181 -1.13 -6.70 -10.53
N ILE A 182 0.18 -6.53 -10.76
CA ILE A 182 0.94 -7.22 -11.81
C ILE A 182 0.81 -8.75 -11.69
N LEU A 183 0.88 -9.32 -10.47
CA LEU A 183 0.66 -10.77 -10.28
C LEU A 183 -0.71 -11.23 -10.79
N GLY A 184 -1.75 -10.42 -10.60
CA GLY A 184 -3.09 -10.68 -11.12
C GLY A 184 -3.21 -10.43 -12.63
N LEU A 185 -2.60 -9.37 -13.15
CA LEU A 185 -2.63 -9.02 -14.57
C LEU A 185 -1.95 -10.09 -15.44
N LEU A 186 -0.80 -10.60 -15.00
CA LEU A 186 -0.09 -11.68 -15.69
C LEU A 186 -0.97 -12.93 -15.81
N ARG A 187 -1.64 -13.33 -14.73
CA ARG A 187 -2.57 -14.47 -14.72
C ARG A 187 -3.85 -14.24 -15.50
N THR A 188 -4.27 -12.99 -15.62
CA THR A 188 -5.43 -12.59 -16.42
C THR A 188 -5.18 -12.80 -17.92
N GLY A 189 -3.93 -12.70 -18.36
CA GLY A 189 -3.57 -12.92 -19.77
C GLY A 189 -4.13 -11.84 -20.71
N GLY A 190 -4.08 -12.11 -22.02
CA GLY A 190 -4.55 -11.18 -23.05
C GLY A 190 -3.76 -9.85 -23.03
N SER A 191 -4.45 -8.73 -23.24
CA SER A 191 -3.88 -7.38 -23.20
C SER A 191 -3.27 -7.02 -21.84
N PHE A 192 -3.66 -7.70 -20.76
CA PHE A 192 -3.21 -7.37 -19.41
C PHE A 192 -1.74 -7.72 -19.14
N ILE A 193 -1.14 -8.61 -19.95
CA ILE A 193 0.31 -8.85 -19.92
C ILE A 193 1.06 -7.58 -20.36
N GLU A 194 0.58 -6.91 -21.42
CA GLU A 194 1.16 -5.65 -21.89
C GLU A 194 0.91 -4.51 -20.91
N ILE A 195 -0.26 -4.48 -20.25
CA ILE A 195 -0.53 -3.47 -19.20
C ILE A 195 0.40 -3.65 -17.99
N ALA A 196 0.75 -4.88 -17.64
CA ALA A 196 1.76 -5.16 -16.62
C ALA A 196 3.14 -4.61 -17.05
N LYS A 197 3.56 -4.87 -18.30
CA LYS A 197 4.78 -4.30 -18.89
C LYS A 197 4.76 -2.77 -18.87
N ASN A 198 3.65 -2.16 -19.32
CA ASN A 198 3.46 -0.71 -19.35
C ASN A 198 3.61 -0.07 -17.97
N THR A 199 3.09 -0.73 -16.93
CA THR A 199 3.23 -0.26 -15.54
C THR A 199 4.70 -0.29 -15.09
N ILE A 200 5.42 -1.37 -15.40
CA ILE A 200 6.86 -1.49 -15.12
C ILE A 200 7.65 -0.39 -15.86
N GLU A 201 7.40 -0.21 -17.15
CA GLU A 201 8.08 0.77 -17.99
C GLU A 201 7.80 2.21 -17.53
N ASN A 202 6.60 2.51 -17.04
CA ASN A 202 6.29 3.81 -16.42
C ASN A 202 7.10 4.04 -15.12
N PHE A 203 7.35 3.00 -14.32
CA PHE A 203 8.22 3.11 -13.14
C PHE A 203 9.69 3.25 -13.51
N LEU A 204 10.14 2.63 -14.60
CA LEU A 204 11.47 2.89 -15.16
C LEU A 204 11.62 4.34 -15.63
N ASP A 205 10.59 4.91 -16.27
CA ASP A 205 10.57 6.35 -16.63
C ASP A 205 10.75 7.23 -15.37
N PHE A 206 10.12 6.88 -14.24
CA PHE A 206 10.30 7.62 -12.98
C PHE A 206 11.72 7.52 -12.40
N ILE A 207 12.38 6.37 -12.50
CA ILE A 207 13.77 6.26 -12.06
C ILE A 207 14.69 7.09 -12.96
N GLU A 208 14.48 7.07 -14.27
CA GLU A 208 15.24 7.90 -15.22
C GLU A 208 15.14 9.39 -14.88
N GLU A 209 13.93 9.88 -14.54
CA GLU A 209 13.69 11.29 -14.26
C GLU A 209 14.04 11.71 -12.82
N TYR A 210 13.59 10.93 -11.83
CA TYR A 210 13.63 11.30 -10.41
C TYR A 210 14.66 10.51 -9.59
N GLY A 211 15.21 9.42 -10.13
CA GLY A 211 16.18 8.55 -9.47
C GLY A 211 15.60 7.47 -8.56
N PHE A 212 14.27 7.42 -8.42
CA PHE A 212 13.53 6.42 -7.66
C PHE A 212 12.07 6.42 -8.12
N VAL A 213 11.32 5.39 -7.76
CA VAL A 213 9.87 5.36 -8.00
C VAL A 213 9.15 6.09 -6.85
N PRO A 214 8.44 7.21 -7.09
CA PRO A 214 7.68 7.90 -6.03
C PRO A 214 6.53 7.03 -5.51
N ASN A 215 6.03 7.33 -4.31
CA ASN A 215 4.88 6.65 -3.69
C ASN A 215 3.71 6.41 -4.67
N GLY A 216 3.37 7.45 -5.43
CA GLY A 216 2.53 7.36 -6.62
C GLY A 216 2.86 8.48 -7.62
N ALA A 217 2.20 8.50 -8.78
CA ALA A 217 2.47 9.47 -9.86
C ALA A 217 1.93 10.89 -9.56
N ARG A 218 2.35 11.49 -8.44
CA ARG A 218 2.01 12.87 -8.06
C ARG A 218 3.24 13.63 -7.57
N ILE A 219 3.35 14.90 -7.90
CA ILE A 219 4.51 15.73 -7.53
C ILE A 219 4.66 15.91 -6.02
N TYR A 220 3.56 15.83 -5.26
CA TYR A 220 3.58 15.84 -3.80
C TYR A 220 4.12 14.53 -3.17
N TYR A 221 4.42 13.53 -3.99
CA TYR A 221 5.13 12.31 -3.61
C TYR A 221 6.64 12.35 -3.95
N LEU A 222 7.16 13.39 -4.60
CA LEU A 222 8.58 13.44 -5.03
C LEU A 222 9.62 13.58 -3.90
N ASN A 223 9.21 13.57 -2.63
CA ASN A 223 10.12 13.40 -1.49
C ASN A 223 10.18 11.97 -0.93
N ARG A 224 9.31 11.07 -1.37
CA ARG A 224 9.15 9.74 -0.76
C ARG A 224 8.83 8.66 -1.77
N SER A 225 9.42 7.49 -1.53
CA SER A 225 9.11 6.28 -2.26
C SER A 225 7.91 5.56 -1.64
N GLN A 226 7.83 4.26 -1.87
CA GLN A 226 7.09 3.24 -1.15
C GLN A 226 7.99 2.00 -0.98
N PRO A 227 7.52 0.88 -0.37
CA PRO A 227 8.29 -0.36 -0.31
C PRO A 227 8.76 -0.80 -1.72
N PRO A 228 10.08 -0.92 -1.98
CA PRO A 228 10.60 -0.90 -3.36
C PRO A 228 10.48 -2.26 -4.05
N LEU A 229 9.35 -2.52 -4.71
CA LEU A 229 9.07 -3.83 -5.31
C LEU A 229 9.33 -3.91 -6.82
N LEU A 230 9.91 -2.89 -7.48
CA LEU A 230 10.10 -2.89 -8.94
C LEU A 230 10.94 -4.07 -9.44
N SER A 231 12.03 -4.42 -8.73
CA SER A 231 12.84 -5.59 -9.08
C SER A 231 12.02 -6.89 -9.03
N GLN A 232 11.09 -7.01 -8.06
CA GLN A 232 10.20 -8.16 -7.95
C GLN A 232 9.11 -8.16 -9.03
N MET A 233 8.62 -6.98 -9.44
CA MET A 233 7.68 -6.84 -10.56
C MET A 233 8.30 -7.32 -11.87
N ILE A 234 9.52 -6.85 -12.17
CA ILE A 234 10.26 -7.29 -13.36
C ILE A 234 10.56 -8.78 -13.28
N LYS A 235 10.96 -9.29 -12.11
CA LYS A 235 11.19 -10.73 -11.92
C LYS A 235 9.92 -11.54 -12.24
N ALA A 236 8.77 -11.15 -11.68
CA ALA A 236 7.51 -11.82 -11.96
C ALA A 236 7.12 -11.74 -13.46
N TYR A 237 7.35 -10.60 -14.10
CA TYR A 237 7.10 -10.41 -15.53
C TYR A 237 7.99 -11.31 -16.39
N VAL A 238 9.31 -11.31 -16.16
CA VAL A 238 10.29 -12.12 -16.90
C VAL A 238 10.04 -13.61 -16.67
N GLU A 239 9.78 -14.04 -15.44
CA GLU A 239 9.47 -15.45 -15.14
C GLU A 239 8.18 -15.93 -15.83
N TYR A 240 7.18 -15.05 -15.97
CA TYR A 240 5.91 -15.39 -16.62
C TYR A 240 6.00 -15.38 -18.15
N THR A 241 6.66 -14.37 -18.73
CA THR A 241 6.66 -14.11 -20.18
C THR A 241 7.88 -14.66 -20.90
N ASN A 242 8.97 -14.91 -20.18
CA ASN A 242 10.30 -15.16 -20.71
C ASN A 242 10.84 -14.02 -21.61
N ASP A 243 10.26 -12.81 -21.50
CA ASP A 243 10.75 -11.59 -22.16
C ASP A 243 11.91 -11.00 -21.35
N THR A 244 13.13 -11.36 -21.73
CA THR A 244 14.37 -10.83 -21.12
C THR A 244 14.82 -9.51 -21.75
N ASP A 245 14.22 -9.04 -22.84
CA ASP A 245 14.67 -7.83 -23.55
C ASP A 245 14.48 -6.58 -22.68
N ILE A 246 13.47 -6.59 -21.81
CA ILE A 246 13.24 -5.53 -20.81
C ILE A 246 14.44 -5.29 -19.89
N LEU A 247 15.29 -6.31 -19.67
CA LEU A 247 16.44 -6.23 -18.76
C LEU A 247 17.52 -5.27 -19.25
N GLU A 248 17.65 -5.04 -20.56
CA GLU A 248 18.63 -4.10 -21.12
C GLU A 248 18.43 -2.68 -20.56
N ARG A 249 17.17 -2.23 -20.52
CA ARG A 249 16.79 -0.94 -19.93
C ARG A 249 16.71 -1.02 -18.41
N ALA A 250 16.09 -2.08 -17.88
CA ALA A 250 15.72 -2.13 -16.48
C ALA A 250 16.91 -2.28 -15.53
N LEU A 251 17.91 -3.10 -15.88
CA LEU A 251 18.99 -3.45 -14.96
C LEU A 251 19.80 -2.24 -14.43
N PRO A 252 20.28 -1.29 -15.25
CA PRO A 252 20.95 -0.10 -14.74
C PRO A 252 20.05 0.77 -13.86
N LEU A 253 18.74 0.85 -14.16
CA LEU A 253 17.79 1.64 -13.39
C LEU A 253 17.45 1.00 -12.04
N LEU A 254 17.38 -0.33 -11.97
CA LEU A 254 17.23 -1.05 -10.69
C LEU A 254 18.42 -0.82 -9.76
N VAL A 255 19.64 -0.76 -10.31
CA VAL A 255 20.84 -0.39 -9.54
C VAL A 255 20.72 1.05 -9.05
N GLN A 256 20.29 1.99 -9.89
CA GLN A 256 20.10 3.38 -9.52
C GLN A 256 19.06 3.55 -8.39
N GLU A 257 17.93 2.84 -8.45
CA GLU A 257 16.93 2.86 -7.38
C GLU A 257 17.48 2.25 -6.08
N HIS A 258 18.23 1.14 -6.16
CA HIS A 258 18.89 0.58 -4.97
C HIS A 258 19.85 1.60 -4.34
N GLU A 259 20.65 2.30 -5.16
CA GLU A 259 21.54 3.36 -4.70
C GLU A 259 20.78 4.51 -4.04
N PHE A 260 19.57 4.86 -4.50
CA PHE A 260 18.73 5.84 -3.81
C PHE A 260 18.44 5.43 -2.36
N PHE A 261 18.04 4.18 -2.11
CA PHE A 261 17.80 3.68 -0.75
C PHE A 261 19.11 3.62 0.06
N MET A 262 20.21 3.19 -0.54
CA MET A 262 21.49 3.14 0.17
C MET A 262 22.04 4.52 0.52
N ASN A 263 21.86 5.52 -0.33
CA ASN A 263 22.36 6.88 -0.10
C ASN A 263 21.48 7.67 0.88
N ASN A 264 20.16 7.47 0.82
CA ASN A 264 19.20 8.33 1.52
C ASN A 264 18.47 7.67 2.70
N ARG A 265 18.53 6.33 2.81
CA ARG A 265 17.76 5.55 3.78
C ARG A 265 18.60 4.59 4.62
N SER A 266 19.92 4.51 4.41
CA SER A 266 20.78 3.59 5.15
C SER A 266 21.21 4.10 6.53
N VAL A 267 21.39 3.17 7.46
CA VAL A 267 21.92 3.38 8.81
C VAL A 267 22.97 2.31 9.11
N PRO A 268 24.10 2.67 9.76
CA PRO A 268 25.12 1.69 10.11
C PRO A 268 24.67 0.84 11.31
N VAL A 269 24.92 -0.47 11.22
CA VAL A 269 24.76 -1.43 12.31
C VAL A 269 26.06 -2.17 12.54
N TYR A 270 26.34 -2.58 13.78
CA TYR A 270 27.65 -3.10 14.18
C TYR A 270 27.53 -4.52 14.72
N ILE A 271 28.21 -5.47 14.07
CA ILE A 271 28.29 -6.88 14.51
C ILE A 271 29.76 -7.25 14.61
N ASN A 272 30.20 -7.74 15.77
CA ASN A 272 31.60 -8.17 15.98
C ASN A 272 32.67 -7.12 15.58
N ASN A 273 32.40 -5.83 15.83
CA ASN A 273 33.22 -4.68 15.41
C ASN A 273 33.32 -4.43 13.89
N GLU A 274 32.52 -5.11 13.08
CA GLU A 274 32.35 -4.82 11.66
C GLU A 274 31.10 -3.97 11.44
N THR A 275 31.13 -3.12 10.42
CA THR A 275 30.02 -2.26 10.04
C THR A 275 29.25 -2.87 8.87
N TYR A 276 27.97 -3.07 9.08
CA TYR A 276 26.99 -3.42 8.05
C TYR A 276 26.00 -2.27 7.92
N TYR A 277 25.16 -2.31 6.88
CA TYR A 277 24.14 -1.29 6.65
C TYR A 277 22.78 -1.93 6.50
N LEU A 278 21.81 -1.39 7.24
CA LEU A 278 20.37 -1.66 7.07
C LEU A 278 19.69 -0.34 6.75
N ASN A 279 18.41 -0.37 6.41
CA ASN A 279 17.67 0.81 5.96
C ASN A 279 16.46 1.12 6.86
N THR A 280 16.06 2.38 6.91
CA THR A 280 14.84 2.88 7.56
C THR A 280 13.99 3.68 6.57
N TYR A 281 12.67 3.71 6.73
CA TYR A 281 11.84 4.70 6.03
C TYR A 281 12.11 6.07 6.64
N ASN A 282 12.58 7.03 5.84
CA ASN A 282 13.17 8.27 6.35
C ASN A 282 13.03 9.42 5.36
N VAL A 283 11.83 9.99 5.33
CA VAL A 283 11.47 11.10 4.46
C VAL A 283 11.92 12.44 5.05
N SER A 284 12.59 13.24 4.22
CA SER A 284 12.88 14.64 4.52
C SER A 284 11.65 15.49 4.24
N ASN A 285 10.95 15.90 5.29
CA ASN A 285 9.74 16.70 5.21
C ASN A 285 9.55 17.49 6.52
N THR A 286 9.20 18.77 6.42
CA THR A 286 8.95 19.64 7.59
C THR A 286 7.59 20.33 7.54
N ARG A 287 6.71 19.90 6.64
CA ARG A 287 5.36 20.42 6.43
C ARG A 287 4.32 19.31 6.47
N PRO A 288 3.03 19.59 6.75
CA PRO A 288 1.97 18.62 6.55
C PRO A 288 2.03 18.00 5.14
N ARG A 289 1.76 16.70 5.01
CA ARG A 289 1.62 16.03 3.70
C ARG A 289 0.51 16.71 2.90
N PRO A 290 0.70 17.14 1.65
CA PRO A 290 -0.35 17.85 0.91
C PRO A 290 -1.67 17.09 0.80
N GLU A 291 -1.62 15.77 0.58
CA GLU A 291 -2.80 14.92 0.45
C GLU A 291 -3.54 14.62 1.77
N SER A 292 -2.92 14.96 2.90
CA SER A 292 -3.45 14.81 4.26
C SER A 292 -3.14 16.07 5.10
N TYR A 293 -3.16 17.24 4.47
CA TYR A 293 -2.58 18.47 5.04
C TYR A 293 -3.26 18.84 6.35
N ARG A 294 -4.59 18.81 6.35
CA ARG A 294 -5.40 19.13 7.51
C ARG A 294 -5.22 18.10 8.62
N GLU A 295 -5.17 16.82 8.28
CA GLU A 295 -5.00 15.71 9.23
C GLU A 295 -3.66 15.83 9.95
N ASP A 296 -2.58 16.04 9.21
CA ASP A 296 -1.23 16.24 9.73
C ASP A 296 -1.14 17.54 10.56
N TYR A 297 -1.73 18.64 10.07
CA TYR A 297 -1.78 19.92 10.80
C TYR A 297 -2.52 19.77 12.13
N ILE A 298 -3.70 19.15 12.14
CA ILE A 298 -4.46 18.89 13.37
C ILE A 298 -3.66 17.99 14.31
N THR A 299 -2.99 16.95 13.79
CA THR A 299 -2.15 16.06 14.60
C THR A 299 -1.04 16.86 15.29
N ALA A 300 -0.37 17.76 14.59
CA ALA A 300 0.73 18.54 15.15
C ALA A 300 0.28 19.69 16.09
N GLU A 301 -0.83 20.35 15.77
CA GLU A 301 -1.27 21.59 16.44
C GLU A 301 -2.28 21.35 17.56
N ASN A 302 -3.11 20.30 17.48
CA ASN A 302 -4.28 20.20 18.33
C ASN A 302 -3.94 19.71 19.75
N THR A 303 -4.41 20.48 20.73
CA THR A 303 -4.27 20.20 22.16
C THR A 303 -5.48 19.47 22.74
N SER A 304 -6.47 19.08 21.91
CA SER A 304 -7.59 18.21 22.31
C SER A 304 -8.23 17.45 21.14
N TYR A 305 -8.53 16.17 21.30
CA TYR A 305 -9.23 15.36 20.29
C TYR A 305 -10.69 15.15 20.70
N TYR A 306 -11.65 15.45 19.83
CA TYR A 306 -13.02 14.98 20.02
C TYR A 306 -13.17 13.64 19.31
N SER A 307 -13.50 12.58 20.06
CA SER A 307 -13.90 11.31 19.47
C SER A 307 -15.39 11.34 19.17
N PRO A 308 -15.81 11.27 17.90
CA PRO A 308 -17.22 11.20 17.54
C PRO A 308 -17.89 9.92 18.06
N GLU A 309 -17.12 8.83 18.18
CA GLU A 309 -17.60 7.52 18.62
C GLU A 309 -17.90 7.49 20.12
N SER A 310 -16.96 7.97 20.95
CA SER A 310 -17.16 7.99 22.40
C SER A 310 -17.88 9.26 22.89
N GLY A 311 -18.02 10.27 22.03
CA GLY A 311 -18.57 11.59 22.35
C GLY A 311 -17.72 12.40 23.32
N LYS A 312 -16.47 12.00 23.59
CA LYS A 312 -15.58 12.62 24.57
C LYS A 312 -14.55 13.54 23.91
N VAL A 313 -14.16 14.59 24.64
CA VAL A 313 -12.99 15.41 24.32
C VAL A 313 -11.83 14.93 25.17
N TYR A 314 -10.85 14.31 24.55
CA TYR A 314 -9.61 13.91 25.17
C TYR A 314 -8.62 15.08 25.15
N LYS A 315 -7.91 15.29 26.26
CA LYS A 315 -6.82 16.27 26.28
C LYS A 315 -5.71 15.75 25.37
N GLY A 316 -5.34 16.56 24.39
CA GLY A 316 -4.15 16.32 23.60
C GLY A 316 -2.89 16.43 24.47
N GLY A 317 -1.79 15.89 23.95
CA GLY A 317 -0.47 16.05 24.56
C GLY A 317 -0.01 17.51 24.60
N GLU A 318 1.10 17.75 25.30
CA GLU A 318 1.75 19.05 25.42
C GLU A 318 1.93 19.75 24.05
N GLU A 319 1.93 21.08 24.05
CA GLU A 319 2.20 21.86 22.84
C GLU A 319 3.59 21.50 22.29
N LEU A 320 3.66 21.12 21.01
CA LEU A 320 4.91 20.78 20.37
C LEU A 320 5.65 22.07 19.96
N SER A 321 6.94 22.14 20.26
CA SER A 321 7.82 23.16 19.67
C SER A 321 7.88 23.01 18.15
N SER A 322 8.27 24.07 17.43
CA SER A 322 8.42 24.04 15.97
C SER A 322 9.27 22.86 15.49
N LYS A 323 10.40 22.57 16.15
CA LYS A 323 11.27 21.43 15.80
C LYS A 323 10.59 20.07 16.02
N GLN A 324 9.76 19.95 17.04
CA GLN A 324 9.00 18.71 17.28
C GLN A 324 7.91 18.52 16.23
N LYS A 325 7.24 19.60 15.80
CA LYS A 325 6.28 19.57 14.68
C LYS A 325 6.96 19.17 13.38
N GLU A 326 8.10 19.79 13.06
CA GLU A 326 8.91 19.44 11.87
C GLU A 326 9.33 17.96 11.89
N ALA A 327 9.81 17.45 13.05
CA ALA A 327 10.16 16.04 13.20
C ALA A 327 8.96 15.11 13.06
N LEU A 328 7.80 15.50 13.60
CA LEU A 328 6.55 14.76 13.47
C LEU A 328 6.10 14.67 12.00
N TYR A 329 6.12 15.77 11.25
CA TYR A 329 5.80 15.76 9.81
C TYR A 329 6.73 14.85 9.00
N GLY A 330 8.01 14.79 9.36
CA GLY A 330 8.94 13.81 8.78
C GLY A 330 8.54 12.37 9.10
N ASN A 331 8.11 12.08 10.34
CA ASN A 331 7.65 10.73 10.72
C ASN A 331 6.31 10.35 10.06
N LEU A 332 5.37 11.28 9.95
CA LEU A 332 4.10 11.07 9.24
C LEU A 332 4.33 10.73 7.76
N ALA A 333 5.19 11.50 7.08
CA ALA A 333 5.59 11.22 5.70
C ALA A 333 6.38 9.91 5.55
N SER A 334 7.21 9.55 6.54
CA SER A 334 7.92 8.26 6.55
C SER A 334 7.00 7.08 6.82
N GLY A 335 5.93 7.27 7.61
CA GLY A 335 4.87 6.28 7.77
C GLY A 335 4.18 5.99 6.44
N ALA A 336 3.87 7.02 5.65
CA ALA A 336 3.34 6.86 4.30
C ALA A 336 4.35 6.21 3.33
N GLU A 337 5.65 6.51 3.43
CA GLU A 337 6.70 5.81 2.65
C GLU A 337 6.77 4.31 2.98
N SER A 338 6.38 3.90 4.18
CA SER A 338 6.37 2.49 4.57
C SER A 338 5.22 1.67 3.96
N GLY A 339 4.21 2.34 3.41
CA GLY A 339 2.94 1.71 3.02
C GLY A 339 2.03 1.32 4.19
N LEU A 340 2.49 1.46 5.44
CA LEU A 340 1.76 1.12 6.67
C LEU A 340 1.35 2.39 7.44
N ASP A 341 0.66 3.32 6.78
CA ASP A 341 0.13 4.57 7.34
C ASP A 341 -1.33 4.39 7.82
N TYR A 342 -1.62 4.18 9.10
CA TYR A 342 -0.69 4.05 10.21
C TYR A 342 -0.92 2.76 11.02
N THR A 343 0.08 2.42 11.83
CA THR A 343 0.11 1.27 12.74
C THR A 343 0.89 1.60 14.00
N VAL A 344 0.58 0.91 15.09
CA VAL A 344 1.29 0.92 16.36
C VAL A 344 2.78 0.60 16.23
N LYS A 345 3.16 -0.16 15.19
CA LYS A 345 4.55 -0.52 14.86
C LYS A 345 5.47 0.71 14.87
N TRP A 346 4.95 1.85 14.42
CA TRP A 346 5.71 3.10 14.28
C TRP A 346 5.66 4.03 15.49
N ILE A 347 4.86 3.71 16.50
CA ILE A 347 4.57 4.61 17.61
C ILE A 347 5.64 4.42 18.70
N ALA A 348 6.23 5.53 19.18
CA ALA A 348 7.25 5.51 20.23
C ALA A 348 6.71 5.00 21.58
N ARG A 349 5.40 5.18 21.80
CA ARG A 349 4.66 4.88 23.04
C ARG A 349 3.38 4.12 22.69
N PRO A 350 3.45 2.80 22.47
CA PRO A 350 2.28 1.99 22.12
C PRO A 350 1.10 2.12 23.09
N GLU A 351 1.36 2.40 24.36
CA GLU A 351 0.34 2.66 25.38
C GLU A 351 -0.58 3.85 25.05
N ASP A 352 -0.07 4.83 24.28
CA ASP A 352 -0.85 5.99 23.85
C ASP A 352 -1.88 5.59 22.78
N ALA A 353 -1.58 4.55 21.98
CA ALA A 353 -2.48 4.05 20.94
C ALA A 353 -3.57 3.12 21.47
N ILE A 354 -3.25 2.30 22.47
CA ILE A 354 -4.16 1.28 23.02
C ILE A 354 -5.22 1.90 23.93
N ARG A 355 -4.95 3.03 24.58
CA ARG A 355 -5.82 3.56 25.64
C ARG A 355 -6.96 4.46 25.16
N ASP A 356 -7.27 4.56 23.86
CA ASP A 356 -8.34 5.42 23.26
C ASP A 356 -8.35 6.89 23.78
N ASN A 357 -7.22 7.38 24.31
CA ASN A 357 -7.17 8.64 25.07
C ASN A 357 -6.23 9.69 24.46
N TYR A 358 -5.53 9.36 23.37
CA TYR A 358 -4.45 10.20 22.82
C TYR A 358 -4.52 10.33 21.31
N PHE A 359 -3.76 11.27 20.75
CA PHE A 359 -3.43 11.29 19.32
C PHE A 359 -2.26 10.33 19.10
N PRO A 360 -2.46 9.03 18.80
CA PRO A 360 -1.37 8.06 18.67
C PRO A 360 -0.27 8.53 17.71
N LEU A 361 -0.68 9.22 16.65
CA LEU A 361 0.21 9.68 15.60
C LEU A 361 1.16 10.82 16.03
N ARG A 362 0.87 11.54 17.13
CA ARG A 362 1.77 12.61 17.64
C ARG A 362 3.11 12.08 18.16
N TYR A 363 3.18 10.79 18.45
CA TYR A 363 4.36 10.13 19.01
C TYR A 363 4.99 9.13 18.04
N LEU A 364 4.79 9.30 16.72
CA LEU A 364 5.46 8.48 15.71
C LEU A 364 7.00 8.61 15.79
N ASN A 365 7.67 7.48 15.56
CA ASN A 365 9.12 7.31 15.57
C ASN A 365 9.60 6.47 14.38
N THR A 366 8.82 6.44 13.30
CA THR A 366 9.06 5.67 12.07
C THR A 366 10.51 5.79 11.57
N ARG A 367 11.07 7.00 11.58
CA ARG A 367 12.41 7.30 11.04
C ARG A 367 13.55 6.61 11.79
N ASN A 368 13.29 6.20 13.04
CA ASN A 368 14.26 5.56 13.92
C ASN A 368 13.99 4.06 14.10
N ILE A 369 13.22 3.45 13.20
CA ILE A 369 12.94 2.02 13.22
C ILE A 369 13.60 1.41 11.99
N ILE A 370 14.46 0.41 12.19
CA ILE A 370 14.96 -0.48 11.14
C ILE A 370 13.92 -1.58 10.96
N PRO A 371 13.11 -1.55 9.89
CA PRO A 371 11.99 -2.45 9.78
C PRO A 371 12.39 -3.72 9.04
N VAL A 372 11.77 -4.83 9.45
CA VAL A 372 11.99 -6.17 8.88
C VAL A 372 11.59 -6.21 7.40
N ASP A 373 10.46 -5.57 7.06
CA ASP A 373 9.91 -5.52 5.71
C ASP A 373 10.87 -4.88 4.69
N LEU A 374 11.27 -3.62 4.87
CA LEU A 374 12.14 -2.88 3.95
C LEU A 374 13.45 -3.61 3.68
N ASN A 375 14.08 -4.12 4.74
CA ASN A 375 15.36 -4.81 4.60
C ASN A 375 15.22 -6.17 3.94
N SER A 376 14.09 -6.85 4.11
CA SER A 376 13.78 -8.06 3.34
C SER A 376 13.55 -7.76 1.85
N ILE A 377 12.86 -6.65 1.54
CA ILE A 377 12.62 -6.21 0.16
C ILE A 377 13.93 -5.87 -0.53
N LEU A 378 14.80 -5.09 0.13
CA LEU A 378 16.11 -4.77 -0.43
C LEU A 378 16.97 -6.02 -0.63
N TYR A 379 16.91 -7.00 0.27
CA TYR A 379 17.54 -8.32 0.05
C TYR A 379 16.98 -9.00 -1.21
N GLY A 380 15.65 -9.08 -1.33
CA GLY A 380 15.00 -9.69 -2.49
C GLY A 380 15.38 -8.99 -3.80
N ASN A 381 15.53 -7.67 -3.78
CA ASN A 381 15.96 -6.88 -4.93
C ASN A 381 17.42 -7.14 -5.28
N GLU A 382 18.31 -7.20 -4.29
CA GLU A 382 19.72 -7.56 -4.49
C GLU A 382 19.86 -8.93 -5.15
N ILE A 383 19.05 -9.92 -4.72
CA ILE A 383 19.00 -11.24 -5.36
C ILE A 383 18.43 -11.18 -6.78
N ALA A 384 17.36 -10.43 -7.03
CA ALA A 384 16.77 -10.29 -8.36
C ALA A 384 17.76 -9.62 -9.34
N ILE A 385 18.43 -8.54 -8.92
CA ILE A 385 19.48 -7.87 -9.70
C ILE A 385 20.63 -8.85 -10.01
N ALA A 386 21.07 -9.65 -9.02
CA ALA A 386 22.09 -10.66 -9.26
C ALA A 386 21.68 -11.70 -10.31
N GLU A 387 20.43 -12.16 -10.28
CA GLU A 387 19.90 -13.11 -11.27
C GLU A 387 19.79 -12.47 -12.65
N PHE A 388 19.41 -11.19 -12.76
CA PHE A 388 19.37 -10.48 -14.04
C PHE A 388 20.77 -10.29 -14.64
N TYR A 389 21.79 -10.01 -13.82
CA TYR A 389 23.18 -10.00 -14.28
C TYR A 389 23.65 -11.36 -14.78
N GLU A 390 23.23 -12.45 -14.13
CA GLU A 390 23.52 -13.82 -14.59
C GLU A 390 22.83 -14.12 -15.93
N GLN A 391 21.54 -13.76 -16.07
CA GLN A 391 20.78 -13.92 -17.32
C GLN A 391 21.37 -13.12 -18.50
N THR A 392 21.93 -11.94 -18.23
CA THR A 392 22.58 -11.09 -19.23
C THR A 392 24.06 -11.43 -19.44
N GLY A 393 24.58 -12.49 -18.79
CA GLY A 393 25.93 -13.04 -19.00
C GLY A 393 27.04 -12.39 -18.17
N ASN A 394 26.72 -11.51 -17.22
CA ASN A 394 27.67 -10.86 -16.33
C ASN A 394 27.75 -11.55 -14.95
N ASN A 395 28.34 -12.75 -14.92
CA ASN A 395 28.47 -13.54 -13.70
C ASN A 395 29.26 -12.86 -12.58
N SER A 396 30.25 -12.01 -12.92
CA SER A 396 31.02 -11.29 -11.90
C SER A 396 30.17 -10.27 -11.16
N ALA A 397 29.31 -9.52 -11.86
CA ALA A 397 28.37 -8.61 -11.20
C ALA A 397 27.32 -9.41 -10.41
N SER A 398 26.85 -10.54 -10.92
CA SER A 398 25.95 -11.44 -10.19
C SER A 398 26.54 -11.85 -8.83
N GLU A 399 27.78 -12.35 -8.80
CA GLU A 399 28.46 -12.75 -7.56
C GLU A 399 28.60 -11.58 -6.56
N GLN A 400 28.92 -10.38 -7.04
CA GLN A 400 29.01 -9.19 -6.19
C GLN A 400 27.66 -8.84 -5.56
N TRP A 401 26.57 -8.86 -6.32
CA TRP A 401 25.23 -8.59 -5.79
C TRP A 401 24.74 -9.67 -4.83
N ARG A 402 25.13 -10.94 -5.04
CA ARG A 402 24.87 -12.02 -4.07
C ARG A 402 25.64 -11.79 -2.76
N GLU A 403 26.85 -11.25 -2.79
CA GLU A 403 27.60 -10.86 -1.59
C GLU A 403 26.92 -9.70 -0.85
N VAL A 404 26.44 -8.68 -1.57
CA VAL A 404 25.65 -7.58 -0.98
C VAL A 404 24.42 -8.13 -0.26
N ALA A 405 23.66 -9.01 -0.91
CA ALA A 405 22.50 -9.67 -0.32
C ALA A 405 22.88 -10.51 0.92
N ALA A 406 23.97 -11.28 0.85
CA ALA A 406 24.45 -12.10 1.97
C ALA A 406 24.79 -11.23 3.20
N ASN A 407 25.45 -10.10 3.00
CA ASN A 407 25.76 -9.15 4.07
C ASN A 407 24.51 -8.57 4.72
N ARG A 408 23.47 -8.26 3.92
CA ARG A 408 22.18 -7.79 4.45
C ARG A 408 21.46 -8.87 5.25
N SER A 409 21.38 -10.09 4.73
CA SER A 409 20.77 -11.24 5.43
C SER A 409 21.46 -11.49 6.78
N TYR A 410 22.80 -11.46 6.80
CA TYR A 410 23.58 -11.60 8.03
C TYR A 410 23.28 -10.48 9.04
N ALA A 411 23.22 -9.22 8.59
CA ALA A 411 22.94 -8.09 9.48
C ALA A 411 21.49 -8.13 10.01
N MET A 412 20.52 -8.48 9.16
CA MET A 412 19.13 -8.69 9.55
C MET A 412 19.00 -9.80 10.59
N HIS A 413 19.66 -10.93 10.38
CA HIS A 413 19.66 -12.00 11.37
C HIS A 413 20.25 -11.54 12.72
N GLY A 414 21.37 -10.81 12.70
CA GLY A 414 22.02 -10.32 13.92
C GLY A 414 21.21 -9.29 14.72
N PHE A 415 20.40 -8.45 14.06
CA PHE A 415 19.66 -7.36 14.72
C PHE A 415 18.17 -7.62 14.88
N LEU A 416 17.55 -8.36 13.96
CA LEU A 416 16.10 -8.45 13.82
C LEU A 416 15.58 -9.83 14.21
N TRP A 417 16.37 -10.90 14.16
CA TRP A 417 15.92 -12.23 14.58
C TRP A 417 15.97 -12.40 16.10
N ASN A 418 15.00 -13.10 16.67
CA ASN A 418 14.98 -13.50 18.06
C ASN A 418 14.88 -15.02 18.18
N GLU A 419 15.97 -15.67 18.58
CA GLU A 419 16.08 -17.14 18.68
C GLU A 419 15.14 -17.75 19.74
N THR A 420 14.77 -16.99 20.78
CA THR A 420 13.88 -17.47 21.84
C THR A 420 12.44 -17.50 21.36
N LEU A 421 12.01 -16.43 20.68
CA LEU A 421 10.63 -16.25 20.22
C LEU A 421 10.39 -16.76 18.80
N TRP A 422 11.43 -17.24 18.12
CA TRP A 422 11.38 -17.74 16.74
C TRP A 422 10.73 -16.74 15.77
N SER A 423 11.01 -15.45 15.93
CA SER A 423 10.42 -14.40 15.12
C SER A 423 11.39 -13.27 14.83
N TYR A 424 11.14 -12.56 13.73
CA TYR A 424 11.77 -11.29 13.43
C TYR A 424 11.04 -10.15 14.12
N PHE A 425 11.75 -9.13 14.58
CA PHE A 425 11.21 -7.90 15.16
C PHE A 425 11.97 -6.71 14.61
N ASP A 426 11.27 -5.60 14.39
CA ASP A 426 11.91 -4.36 13.99
C ASP A 426 12.80 -3.84 15.12
N TYR A 427 13.89 -3.17 14.75
CA TYR A 427 14.86 -2.65 15.71
C TYR A 427 14.71 -1.15 15.86
N ASN A 428 14.44 -0.69 17.08
CA ASN A 428 14.27 0.72 17.39
C ASN A 428 15.63 1.34 17.78
N LEU A 429 16.11 2.27 16.97
CA LEU A 429 17.38 2.97 17.14
C LEU A 429 17.39 3.90 18.37
N THR A 430 16.22 4.40 18.78
CA THR A 430 16.06 5.27 19.96
C THR A 430 16.25 4.47 21.24
N SER A 431 15.57 3.32 21.37
CA SER A 431 15.70 2.44 22.54
C SER A 431 16.89 1.48 22.46
N LYS A 432 17.47 1.30 21.28
CA LYS A 432 18.51 0.31 20.97
C LYS A 432 18.08 -1.12 21.28
N ALA A 433 16.82 -1.45 20.97
CA ALA A 433 16.24 -2.75 21.23
C ALA A 433 15.22 -3.16 20.15
N GLN A 434 15.00 -4.46 20.02
CA GLN A 434 13.91 -5.02 19.24
C GLN A 434 12.55 -4.60 19.84
N GLN A 435 11.56 -4.31 18.98
CA GLN A 435 10.18 -4.01 19.38
C GLN A 435 9.40 -5.30 19.65
N ILE A 436 9.70 -5.95 20.77
CA ILE A 436 9.16 -7.27 21.13
C ILE A 436 7.85 -7.17 21.91
N TYR A 437 7.77 -6.26 22.88
CA TYR A 437 6.68 -6.25 23.86
C TYR A 437 5.84 -4.99 23.75
N PHE A 438 4.53 -5.19 23.69
CA PHE A 438 3.52 -4.13 23.64
C PHE A 438 2.54 -4.30 24.80
N PRO A 439 1.87 -3.24 25.28
CA PRO A 439 0.84 -3.38 26.29
C PRO A 439 -0.28 -4.31 25.83
N VAL A 440 -0.87 -5.03 26.79
CA VAL A 440 -2.08 -5.81 26.53
C VAL A 440 -3.27 -4.89 26.26
N ASP A 441 -4.19 -5.36 25.44
CA ASP A 441 -5.48 -4.75 25.12
C ASP A 441 -6.62 -5.77 25.33
N GLU A 442 -7.84 -5.42 24.92
CA GLU A 442 -9.03 -6.28 25.09
C GLU A 442 -9.01 -7.54 24.21
N ASN A 443 -8.22 -7.54 23.13
CA ASN A 443 -8.14 -8.61 22.14
C ASN A 443 -6.94 -9.55 22.34
N THR A 444 -6.10 -9.26 23.33
CA THR A 444 -4.91 -10.06 23.70
C THR A 444 -5.28 -11.49 24.07
N THR A 445 -4.61 -12.47 23.45
CA THR A 445 -4.86 -13.89 23.68
C THR A 445 -3.88 -14.52 24.68
N VAL A 446 -4.13 -15.78 25.06
CA VAL A 446 -3.21 -16.53 25.93
C VAL A 446 -1.84 -16.70 25.25
N MET A 447 -1.80 -17.01 23.96
CA MET A 447 -0.55 -17.17 23.20
C MET A 447 0.27 -15.87 23.16
N ASP A 448 -0.39 -14.71 23.15
CA ASP A 448 0.28 -13.41 23.13
C ASP A 448 1.04 -13.13 24.43
N THR A 449 0.57 -13.69 25.54
CA THR A 449 1.11 -13.40 26.89
C THR A 449 2.02 -14.49 27.45
N GLU A 450 2.04 -15.69 26.86
CA GLU A 450 2.79 -16.86 27.37
C GLU A 450 4.29 -16.56 27.55
N ASP A 451 4.89 -15.87 26.58
CA ASP A 451 6.30 -15.49 26.59
C ASP A 451 6.53 -13.99 26.91
N ALA A 452 5.51 -13.30 27.43
CA ALA A 452 5.57 -11.87 27.70
C ALA A 452 5.69 -11.51 29.19
N PRO A 453 6.35 -10.39 29.54
CA PRO A 453 6.28 -9.83 30.88
C PRO A 453 4.84 -9.51 31.32
N LYS A 454 4.59 -9.48 32.63
CA LYS A 454 3.26 -9.16 33.18
C LYS A 454 2.74 -7.81 32.66
N GLY A 455 1.54 -7.82 32.07
CA GLY A 455 0.89 -6.63 31.51
C GLY A 455 1.41 -6.24 30.13
N GLN A 456 2.14 -7.14 29.46
CA GLN A 456 2.58 -7.01 28.08
C GLN A 456 2.13 -8.24 27.28
N GLN A 457 2.17 -8.10 25.97
CA GLN A 457 2.05 -9.15 24.97
C GLN A 457 3.26 -9.12 24.04
N VAL A 458 3.63 -10.27 23.48
CA VAL A 458 4.60 -10.33 22.39
C VAL A 458 3.95 -9.80 21.12
N PHE A 459 4.53 -8.76 20.53
CA PHE A 459 4.05 -8.18 19.29
C PHE A 459 4.02 -9.20 18.16
N PHE A 460 2.95 -9.14 17.37
CA PHE A 460 2.82 -9.87 16.14
C PHE A 460 2.45 -8.93 15.00
N SER A 461 3.06 -9.13 13.84
CA SER A 461 2.64 -8.55 12.58
C SER A 461 3.06 -9.47 11.43
N PRO A 462 2.25 -9.63 10.36
CA PRO A 462 2.67 -10.35 9.17
C PRO A 462 3.97 -9.82 8.54
N THR A 463 4.34 -8.56 8.81
CA THR A 463 5.61 -7.97 8.35
C THR A 463 6.85 -8.72 8.83
N GLN A 464 6.74 -9.48 9.94
CA GLN A 464 7.81 -10.33 10.48
C GLN A 464 8.17 -11.50 9.54
N PHE A 465 7.32 -11.81 8.55
CA PHE A 465 7.47 -12.95 7.67
C PHE A 465 8.04 -12.62 6.28
N TYR A 466 8.29 -11.34 5.99
CA TYR A 466 8.98 -10.92 4.76
C TYR A 466 10.32 -11.66 4.53
N PRO A 467 11.15 -11.98 5.56
CA PRO A 467 12.38 -12.73 5.36
C PRO A 467 12.17 -14.14 4.81
N PHE A 468 11.02 -14.78 5.08
CA PHE A 468 10.69 -16.09 4.53
C PHE A 468 10.15 -15.97 3.10
N TRP A 469 9.38 -14.91 2.81
CA TRP A 469 8.86 -14.63 1.47
C TRP A 469 9.98 -14.26 0.48
N LEU A 470 10.82 -13.29 0.82
CA LEU A 470 11.87 -12.77 -0.07
C LEU A 470 13.21 -13.52 0.10
N GLY A 471 13.26 -14.49 1.02
CA GLY A 471 14.42 -15.34 1.24
C GLY A 471 15.55 -14.70 2.04
N ALA A 472 15.32 -13.57 2.72
CA ALA A 472 16.32 -12.90 3.53
C ALA A 472 16.71 -13.66 4.81
N ALA A 473 15.88 -14.62 5.26
CA ALA A 473 16.24 -15.48 6.38
C ALA A 473 17.41 -16.42 6.02
N PRO A 474 18.34 -16.72 6.94
CA PRO A 474 19.43 -17.67 6.70
C PRO A 474 18.92 -19.04 6.24
N ASP A 475 19.73 -19.75 5.44
CA ASP A 475 19.34 -21.03 4.83
C ASP A 475 18.88 -22.07 5.85
N TYR A 476 19.50 -22.15 7.04
CA TYR A 476 19.08 -23.10 8.07
C TYR A 476 17.70 -22.81 8.68
N LEU A 477 17.19 -21.59 8.51
CA LEU A 477 15.81 -21.22 8.84
C LEU A 477 14.89 -21.42 7.64
N LYS A 478 15.12 -20.72 6.52
CA LYS A 478 14.19 -20.72 5.38
C LYS A 478 14.10 -22.04 4.61
N ASN A 479 15.18 -22.84 4.58
CA ASN A 479 15.23 -24.14 3.89
C ASN A 479 14.93 -25.33 4.82
N ASN A 480 14.41 -25.06 6.02
CA ASN A 480 14.08 -26.06 7.02
C ASN A 480 12.60 -25.94 7.41
N PRO A 481 11.71 -26.83 6.92
CA PRO A 481 10.29 -26.78 7.22
C PRO A 481 9.95 -26.79 8.70
N PHE A 482 10.76 -27.44 9.55
CA PHE A 482 10.54 -27.43 11.00
C PHE A 482 10.78 -26.03 11.59
N ALA A 483 11.86 -25.37 11.15
CA ALA A 483 12.18 -24.00 11.57
C ALA A 483 11.10 -23.01 11.09
N VAL A 484 10.71 -23.09 9.81
CA VAL A 484 9.66 -22.23 9.26
C VAL A 484 8.32 -22.48 9.96
N TYR A 485 7.89 -23.74 10.10
CA TYR A 485 6.64 -24.04 10.80
C TYR A 485 6.66 -23.53 12.24
N THR A 486 7.80 -23.62 12.93
CA THR A 486 7.95 -23.06 14.29
C THR A 486 7.74 -21.56 14.31
N ALA A 487 8.33 -20.81 13.37
CA ALA A 487 8.12 -19.36 13.26
C ALA A 487 6.66 -18.99 12.92
N TYR A 488 5.96 -19.84 12.17
CA TYR A 488 4.57 -19.62 11.76
C TYR A 488 3.52 -20.12 12.76
N LYS A 489 3.90 -20.68 13.91
CA LYS A 489 2.92 -21.19 14.90
C LYS A 489 1.89 -20.17 15.34
N ARG A 490 2.30 -18.90 15.49
CA ARG A 490 1.38 -17.83 15.86
C ARG A 490 0.40 -17.48 14.72
N VAL A 491 0.83 -17.59 13.47
CA VAL A 491 -0.04 -17.45 12.29
C VAL A 491 -1.10 -18.55 12.30
N GLU A 492 -0.70 -19.80 12.53
CA GLU A 492 -1.64 -20.92 12.66
C GLU A 492 -2.64 -20.70 13.81
N TYR A 493 -2.15 -20.24 14.96
CA TYR A 493 -3.00 -19.95 16.11
C TYR A 493 -4.06 -18.89 15.80
N TYR A 494 -3.72 -17.76 15.17
CA TYR A 494 -4.74 -16.78 14.79
C TYR A 494 -5.70 -17.35 13.75
N LEU A 495 -5.22 -18.14 12.79
CA LEU A 495 -6.08 -18.78 11.80
C LEU A 495 -7.09 -19.76 12.42
N ASP A 496 -6.71 -20.40 13.53
CA ASP A 496 -7.57 -21.31 14.32
C ASP A 496 -8.58 -20.57 15.19
N ASN A 497 -8.24 -19.37 15.69
CA ASN A 497 -8.99 -18.68 16.74
C ASN A 497 -9.71 -17.39 16.28
N ARG A 498 -9.55 -17.01 15.02
CA ARG A 498 -10.21 -15.87 14.39
C ARG A 498 -11.02 -16.38 13.20
N ASP A 499 -12.18 -15.78 12.93
CA ASP A 499 -13.08 -16.25 11.86
C ASP A 499 -12.65 -15.74 10.47
N GLY A 500 -12.07 -14.54 10.39
CA GLY A 500 -11.55 -13.88 9.19
C GLY A 500 -10.07 -14.17 8.93
N GLY A 501 -9.36 -13.27 8.25
CA GLY A 501 -7.94 -13.45 7.93
C GLY A 501 -6.99 -13.15 9.10
N ILE A 502 -5.69 -13.06 8.80
CA ILE A 502 -4.65 -12.71 9.78
C ILE A 502 -4.56 -11.17 9.89
N PRO A 503 -4.72 -10.59 11.09
CA PRO A 503 -4.71 -9.14 11.24
C PRO A 503 -3.30 -8.56 11.02
N ALA A 504 -3.24 -7.27 10.66
CA ALA A 504 -1.98 -6.55 10.39
C ALA A 504 -1.07 -6.42 11.62
N SER A 505 -1.66 -6.41 12.80
CA SER A 505 -0.99 -6.60 14.08
C SER A 505 -1.92 -7.33 15.08
N ASN A 506 -1.41 -7.72 16.24
CA ASN A 506 -2.22 -8.22 17.36
C ASN A 506 -2.60 -7.12 18.37
N VAL A 507 -2.63 -5.86 17.91
CA VAL A 507 -2.93 -4.71 18.77
C VAL A 507 -4.07 -3.92 18.16
N GLU A 508 -5.07 -3.57 18.95
CA GLU A 508 -6.20 -2.74 18.51
C GLU A 508 -5.96 -1.26 18.84
N THR A 509 -5.89 -0.43 17.80
CA THR A 509 -5.57 1.01 17.94
C THR A 509 -6.54 1.94 17.22
N GLY A 510 -7.49 1.39 16.45
CA GLY A 510 -8.31 2.13 15.50
C GLY A 510 -7.54 2.61 14.26
N GLN A 511 -6.23 2.40 14.18
CA GLN A 511 -5.46 2.65 12.97
C GLN A 511 -5.65 1.52 11.96
N GLN A 512 -5.45 1.83 10.68
CA GLN A 512 -5.85 0.90 9.63
C GLN A 512 -4.91 -0.29 9.43
N TRP A 513 -3.63 -0.17 9.79
CA TRP A 513 -2.64 -1.26 9.70
C TRP A 513 -2.44 -1.97 11.04
N ASP A 514 -3.51 -2.06 11.83
CA ASP A 514 -3.58 -2.74 13.12
C ASP A 514 -4.84 -3.62 13.20
N GLN A 515 -4.97 -4.43 14.24
CA GLN A 515 -6.16 -5.24 14.48
C GLN A 515 -7.41 -4.34 14.56
N PRO A 516 -8.57 -4.74 13.97
CA PRO A 516 -8.93 -6.04 13.35
C PRO A 516 -8.64 -6.17 11.85
N ASN A 517 -7.88 -5.24 11.25
CA ASN A 517 -7.77 -5.18 9.79
C ASN A 517 -6.85 -6.24 9.20
N VAL A 518 -7.34 -6.90 8.16
CA VAL A 518 -6.65 -7.89 7.33
C VAL A 518 -6.38 -7.29 5.96
N TRP A 519 -5.12 -7.25 5.57
CA TRP A 519 -4.70 -6.67 4.30
C TRP A 519 -4.26 -7.75 3.31
N PRO A 520 -4.78 -7.77 2.07
CA PRO A 520 -4.40 -8.74 1.05
C PRO A 520 -2.88 -8.86 0.81
N PRO A 521 -2.10 -7.77 0.72
CA PRO A 521 -0.64 -7.84 0.70
C PRO A 521 -0.03 -8.71 1.80
N LEU A 522 -0.51 -8.53 3.03
CA LEU A 522 -0.02 -9.25 4.21
C LEU A 522 -0.47 -10.71 4.25
N MET A 523 -1.63 -11.03 3.68
CA MET A 523 -2.03 -12.43 3.46
C MET A 523 -1.15 -13.10 2.40
N HIS A 524 -0.86 -12.39 1.29
CA HIS A 524 -0.02 -12.90 0.22
C HIS A 524 1.38 -13.30 0.73
N ILE A 525 2.07 -12.43 1.48
CA ILE A 525 3.43 -12.74 1.94
C ILE A 525 3.48 -13.98 2.84
N LEU A 526 2.43 -14.24 3.65
CA LEU A 526 2.35 -15.42 4.50
C LEU A 526 2.19 -16.68 3.65
N MET A 527 1.30 -16.64 2.66
CA MET A 527 1.09 -17.74 1.72
C MET A 527 2.35 -18.01 0.89
N ALA A 528 2.89 -16.97 0.26
CA ALA A 528 4.06 -17.06 -0.60
C ALA A 528 5.33 -17.46 0.17
N GLY A 529 5.50 -17.01 1.42
CA GLY A 529 6.59 -17.45 2.29
C GLY A 529 6.56 -18.94 2.58
N LEU A 530 5.39 -19.50 2.88
CA LEU A 530 5.22 -20.93 3.12
C LEU A 530 5.36 -21.77 1.83
N GLU A 531 4.85 -21.29 0.70
CA GLU A 531 4.96 -22.02 -0.58
C GLU A 531 6.40 -22.05 -1.15
N ARG A 532 7.31 -21.22 -0.66
CA ARG A 532 8.73 -21.24 -1.06
C ARG A 532 9.58 -22.25 -0.30
N VAL A 533 9.10 -22.78 0.82
CA VAL A 533 9.88 -23.68 1.67
C VAL A 533 10.15 -25.00 0.93
N PRO A 534 11.41 -25.41 0.73
CA PRO A 534 11.73 -26.71 0.15
C PRO A 534 11.57 -27.84 1.17
N PRO A 535 11.28 -29.09 0.75
CA PRO A 535 11.30 -30.23 1.65
C PRO A 535 12.73 -30.59 2.07
N THR A 536 13.00 -30.77 3.37
CA THR A 536 14.32 -31.23 3.85
C THR A 536 14.50 -32.74 3.72
N PHE A 537 13.50 -33.53 4.13
CA PHE A 537 13.53 -35.00 4.07
C PHE A 537 12.55 -35.58 3.04
N GLY A 538 12.29 -34.85 1.96
CA GLY A 538 11.33 -35.19 0.91
C GLY A 538 9.90 -34.76 1.23
N ILE A 539 8.99 -34.91 0.26
CA ILE A 539 7.62 -34.36 0.32
C ILE A 539 6.72 -34.96 1.41
N ARG A 540 7.17 -36.02 2.08
CA ARG A 540 6.46 -36.68 3.19
C ARG A 540 7.00 -36.28 4.56
N ASP A 541 7.98 -35.38 4.61
CA ASP A 541 8.44 -34.76 5.86
C ASP A 541 7.23 -34.14 6.58
N PRO A 542 6.93 -34.55 7.84
CA PRO A 542 5.78 -34.03 8.57
C PRO A 542 5.76 -32.50 8.61
N SER A 543 6.91 -31.86 8.86
CA SER A 543 6.98 -30.40 8.98
C SER A 543 6.73 -29.71 7.64
N PHE A 544 7.19 -30.31 6.53
CA PHE A 544 6.88 -29.82 5.19
C PHE A 544 5.38 -29.93 4.87
N VAL A 545 4.75 -31.04 5.29
CA VAL A 545 3.31 -31.22 5.14
C VAL A 545 2.53 -30.18 5.96
N GLU A 546 2.97 -29.88 7.19
CA GLU A 546 2.38 -28.82 8.03
C GLU A 546 2.48 -27.45 7.33
N VAL A 547 3.67 -27.08 6.84
CA VAL A 547 3.91 -25.82 6.10
C VAL A 547 2.96 -25.68 4.90
N ARG A 548 2.87 -26.72 4.04
CA ARG A 548 1.99 -26.70 2.86
C ARG A 548 0.51 -26.74 3.21
N ARG A 549 0.15 -27.33 4.35
CA ARG A 549 -1.22 -27.29 4.85
C ARG A 549 -1.58 -25.90 5.33
N LEU A 550 -0.72 -25.26 6.12
CA LEU A 550 -0.95 -23.91 6.61
C LEU A 550 -1.06 -22.90 5.46
N ALA A 551 -0.21 -23.00 4.44
CA ALA A 551 -0.30 -22.17 3.23
C ALA A 551 -1.69 -22.28 2.56
N LEU A 552 -2.16 -23.52 2.34
CA LEU A 552 -3.49 -23.78 1.78
C LEU A 552 -4.62 -23.25 2.67
N ARG A 553 -4.50 -23.40 4.00
CA ARG A 553 -5.50 -22.90 4.93
C ARG A 553 -5.60 -21.38 4.89
N LEU A 554 -4.48 -20.67 4.78
CA LEU A 554 -4.44 -19.22 4.59
C LEU A 554 -5.08 -18.82 3.25
N GLY A 555 -4.77 -19.53 2.16
CA GLY A 555 -5.38 -19.33 0.85
C GLY A 555 -6.89 -19.56 0.86
N GLN A 556 -7.35 -20.63 1.53
CA GLN A 556 -8.77 -20.90 1.71
C GLN A 556 -9.46 -19.79 2.50
N ARG A 557 -8.88 -19.37 3.64
CA ARG A 557 -9.47 -18.31 4.45
C ARG A 557 -9.55 -16.99 3.70
N TYR A 558 -8.54 -16.66 2.91
CA TYR A 558 -8.55 -15.46 2.08
C TYR A 558 -9.61 -15.53 0.97
N LEU A 559 -9.76 -16.68 0.31
CA LEU A 559 -10.86 -16.93 -0.64
C LEU A 559 -12.22 -16.80 0.04
N ASP A 560 -12.40 -17.38 1.23
CA ASP A 560 -13.65 -17.32 1.99
C ASP A 560 -14.01 -15.88 2.33
N SER A 561 -13.05 -15.12 2.89
CA SER A 561 -13.25 -13.71 3.25
C SER A 561 -13.64 -12.84 2.06
N THR A 562 -12.93 -12.99 0.94
CA THR A 562 -13.20 -12.19 -0.26
C THR A 562 -14.53 -12.57 -0.92
N PHE A 563 -14.80 -13.87 -1.11
CA PHE A 563 -16.04 -14.36 -1.70
C PHE A 563 -17.27 -14.01 -0.85
N CYS A 564 -17.23 -14.29 0.45
CA CYS A 564 -18.41 -14.10 1.30
C CYS A 564 -18.76 -12.62 1.48
N THR A 565 -17.77 -11.74 1.52
CA THR A 565 -17.99 -10.29 1.54
C THR A 565 -18.53 -9.77 0.20
N TRP A 566 -17.98 -10.24 -0.93
CA TRP A 566 -18.49 -9.92 -2.26
C TRP A 566 -19.94 -10.42 -2.46
N TYR A 567 -20.24 -11.61 -1.98
CA TYR A 567 -21.58 -12.18 -2.02
C TYR A 567 -22.57 -11.40 -1.13
N ALA A 568 -22.17 -11.03 0.09
CA ALA A 568 -22.96 -10.22 1.01
C ALA A 568 -23.35 -8.85 0.44
N THR A 569 -22.57 -8.33 -0.51
CA THR A 569 -22.75 -7.03 -1.16
C THR A 569 -23.39 -7.13 -2.56
N GLY A 570 -24.01 -8.27 -2.89
CA GLY A 570 -24.79 -8.45 -4.12
C GLY A 570 -24.10 -9.26 -5.21
N GLY A 571 -22.93 -9.84 -4.91
CA GLY A 571 -22.27 -10.80 -5.79
C GLY A 571 -23.18 -12.01 -6.08
N SER A 572 -22.96 -12.67 -7.20
CA SER A 572 -23.64 -13.93 -7.51
C SER A 572 -22.93 -14.72 -8.60
N THR A 573 -23.09 -16.03 -8.54
CA THR A 573 -22.66 -17.01 -9.54
C THR A 573 -23.88 -17.83 -10.00
N SER A 574 -23.72 -18.65 -11.03
CA SER A 574 -24.75 -19.55 -11.54
C SER A 574 -25.25 -20.54 -10.48
N GLU A 575 -24.39 -20.91 -9.52
CA GLU A 575 -24.68 -21.83 -8.41
C GLU A 575 -24.79 -21.11 -7.04
N THR A 576 -24.68 -19.78 -7.01
CA THR A 576 -24.85 -18.95 -5.80
C THR A 576 -25.66 -17.70 -6.17
N PRO A 577 -27.00 -17.80 -6.24
CA PRO A 577 -27.86 -16.69 -6.66
C PRO A 577 -27.84 -15.56 -5.63
N LYS A 578 -28.13 -14.33 -6.07
CA LYS A 578 -28.14 -13.14 -5.20
C LYS A 578 -29.00 -13.33 -3.95
N LEU A 579 -28.56 -12.72 -2.85
CA LEU A 579 -29.34 -12.62 -1.62
C LEU A 579 -30.61 -11.80 -1.84
N GLN A 580 -31.71 -12.16 -1.17
CA GLN A 580 -32.97 -11.39 -1.26
C GLN A 580 -32.86 -9.97 -0.67
N SER A 581 -31.87 -9.75 0.19
CA SER A 581 -31.59 -8.46 0.81
C SER A 581 -30.88 -7.47 -0.12
N THR A 582 -30.38 -7.92 -1.27
CA THR A 582 -29.67 -7.08 -2.24
C THR A 582 -30.54 -6.78 -3.46
N SER A 583 -30.26 -5.66 -4.10
CA SER A 583 -30.96 -5.22 -5.30
C SER A 583 -30.37 -5.82 -6.58
N ASP A 584 -31.17 -5.85 -7.65
CA ASP A 584 -30.70 -6.31 -8.96
C ASP A 584 -29.53 -5.47 -9.51
N GLU A 585 -29.38 -4.22 -9.05
CA GLU A 585 -28.31 -3.29 -9.48
C GLU A 585 -26.98 -3.53 -8.75
N GLU A 586 -26.96 -4.23 -7.61
CA GLU A 586 -25.74 -4.54 -6.85
C GLU A 586 -25.04 -5.77 -7.43
N GLU A 587 -23.74 -5.69 -7.73
CA GLU A 587 -22.97 -6.75 -8.40
C GLU A 587 -21.87 -7.36 -7.51
N GLY A 588 -21.90 -7.04 -6.22
CA GLY A 588 -20.85 -7.40 -5.25
C GLY A 588 -19.65 -6.47 -5.30
N ILE A 589 -19.02 -6.29 -4.14
CA ILE A 589 -17.94 -5.32 -3.92
C ILE A 589 -16.69 -6.06 -3.43
N MET A 590 -15.56 -5.74 -4.06
CA MET A 590 -14.22 -6.08 -3.56
C MET A 590 -13.68 -4.88 -2.81
N PHE A 591 -13.15 -5.11 -1.61
CA PHE A 591 -12.69 -4.06 -0.70
C PHE A 591 -11.16 -4.01 -0.62
N GLU A 592 -10.64 -2.86 -0.23
CA GLU A 592 -9.23 -2.62 0.07
C GLU A 592 -8.69 -3.55 1.18
N LYS A 593 -9.48 -3.74 2.26
CA LYS A 593 -9.13 -4.48 3.47
C LYS A 593 -10.35 -5.17 4.06
N TYR A 594 -10.11 -6.21 4.86
CA TYR A 594 -11.12 -7.11 5.44
C TYR A 594 -10.96 -7.16 6.97
N ALA A 595 -11.86 -7.84 7.68
CA ALA A 595 -11.76 -8.04 9.12
C ALA A 595 -11.18 -9.42 9.49
N ASP A 596 -10.55 -9.52 10.65
CA ASP A 596 -10.07 -10.79 11.24
C ASP A 596 -11.18 -11.53 12.00
N ASN A 597 -12.25 -10.84 12.40
CA ASN A 597 -13.31 -11.40 13.24
C ASN A 597 -14.51 -11.94 12.44
N ALA A 598 -14.52 -11.80 11.10
CA ALA A 598 -15.58 -12.31 10.24
C ALA A 598 -15.10 -12.50 8.79
N THR A 599 -15.72 -13.42 8.05
CA THR A 599 -15.43 -13.67 6.61
C THR A 599 -16.29 -12.83 5.66
N ASN A 600 -17.26 -12.08 6.16
CA ASN A 600 -18.23 -11.34 5.34
C ASN A 600 -18.22 -9.83 5.60
N VAL A 601 -17.14 -9.31 6.18
CA VAL A 601 -17.03 -7.91 6.64
C VAL A 601 -15.74 -7.27 6.09
N ALA A 602 -15.88 -6.05 5.57
CA ALA A 602 -14.75 -5.21 5.22
C ALA A 602 -14.05 -4.66 6.48
N GLY A 603 -12.75 -4.38 6.40
CA GLY A 603 -12.02 -3.72 7.48
C GLY A 603 -12.44 -2.25 7.64
N GLY A 604 -11.82 -1.51 8.57
CA GLY A 604 -12.12 -0.11 8.87
C GLY A 604 -10.91 0.67 9.41
N GLY A 605 -11.15 1.77 10.11
CA GLY A 605 -10.13 2.59 10.79
C GLY A 605 -9.19 3.36 9.86
N GLY A 606 -8.34 4.21 10.45
CA GLY A 606 -7.38 5.07 9.74
C GLY A 606 -7.89 6.49 9.43
N GLU A 607 -7.18 7.18 8.53
CA GLU A 607 -7.42 8.59 8.18
C GLU A 607 -8.48 8.81 7.09
N TYR A 608 -8.96 7.74 6.43
CA TYR A 608 -10.01 7.81 5.41
C TYR A 608 -10.95 6.58 5.45
N GLU A 609 -12.10 6.72 4.79
CA GLU A 609 -13.11 5.67 4.63
C GLU A 609 -12.66 4.54 3.71
N VAL A 610 -13.15 3.33 3.98
CA VAL A 610 -12.77 2.10 3.26
C VAL A 610 -13.05 2.21 1.76
N VAL A 611 -12.09 1.75 0.94
CA VAL A 611 -12.16 1.92 -0.51
C VAL A 611 -12.63 0.65 -1.24
N GLU A 612 -13.46 0.84 -2.28
CA GLU A 612 -13.88 -0.22 -3.22
C GLU A 612 -12.91 -0.35 -4.40
N GLY A 613 -12.70 -1.58 -4.87
CA GLY A 613 -11.99 -1.87 -6.11
C GLY A 613 -11.50 -3.31 -6.16
N PHE A 614 -10.52 -3.74 -5.36
CA PHE A 614 -9.31 -2.98 -5.07
C PHE A 614 -8.14 -3.74 -5.69
N GLY A 615 -7.19 -3.03 -6.30
CA GLY A 615 -6.18 -3.59 -7.20
C GLY A 615 -5.38 -4.73 -6.59
N TRP A 616 -4.79 -4.55 -5.40
CA TRP A 616 -4.09 -5.66 -4.75
C TRP A 616 -5.03 -6.79 -4.34
N THR A 617 -6.31 -6.53 -4.04
CA THR A 617 -7.23 -7.55 -3.52
C THR A 617 -7.54 -8.51 -4.64
N ASN A 618 -7.84 -7.93 -5.80
CA ASN A 618 -8.09 -8.65 -7.03
C ASN A 618 -6.84 -9.45 -7.44
N GLY A 619 -5.66 -8.81 -7.36
CA GLY A 619 -4.37 -9.43 -7.65
C GLY A 619 -4.02 -10.63 -6.76
N VAL A 620 -4.14 -10.48 -5.44
CA VAL A 620 -3.87 -11.55 -4.47
C VAL A 620 -4.87 -12.69 -4.61
N LEU A 621 -6.15 -12.39 -4.86
CA LEU A 621 -7.17 -13.43 -5.04
C LEU A 621 -6.90 -14.27 -6.31
N ILE A 622 -6.63 -13.60 -7.43
CA ILE A 622 -6.28 -14.29 -8.69
C ILE A 622 -5.01 -15.12 -8.50
N TRP A 623 -3.99 -14.59 -7.81
CA TRP A 623 -2.78 -15.33 -7.45
C TRP A 623 -3.10 -16.57 -6.61
N ALA A 624 -3.90 -16.44 -5.55
CA ALA A 624 -4.20 -17.55 -4.64
C ALA A 624 -5.02 -18.65 -5.34
N VAL A 625 -5.99 -18.29 -6.19
CA VAL A 625 -6.77 -19.27 -6.96
C VAL A 625 -5.89 -20.06 -7.93
N ASP A 626 -4.98 -19.38 -8.63
CA ASP A 626 -4.01 -20.06 -9.51
C ASP A 626 -2.97 -20.88 -8.71
N GLU A 627 -2.51 -20.42 -7.56
CA GLU A 627 -1.49 -21.14 -6.78
C GLU A 627 -2.07 -22.43 -6.18
N PHE A 628 -3.25 -22.36 -5.56
CA PHE A 628 -3.84 -23.49 -4.84
C PHE A 628 -4.78 -24.34 -5.69
N LYS A 629 -5.33 -23.80 -6.79
CA LYS A 629 -6.16 -24.52 -7.77
C LYS A 629 -7.27 -25.34 -7.10
N ASN A 630 -7.44 -26.59 -7.53
CA ASN A 630 -8.41 -27.55 -7.02
C ASN A 630 -8.16 -28.04 -5.58
N ARG A 631 -7.13 -27.52 -4.88
CA ARG A 631 -6.97 -27.74 -3.43
C ARG A 631 -7.88 -26.81 -2.64
N LEU A 632 -8.30 -25.68 -3.23
CA LEU A 632 -9.33 -24.82 -2.67
C LEU A 632 -10.69 -25.52 -2.79
N THR A 633 -11.55 -25.22 -1.84
CA THR A 633 -12.90 -25.73 -1.74
C THR A 633 -13.89 -24.57 -1.74
N ARG A 634 -15.12 -24.84 -2.21
CA ARG A 634 -16.16 -23.82 -2.32
C ARG A 634 -16.37 -23.11 -0.97
N PRO A 635 -16.33 -21.76 -0.94
CA PRO A 635 -16.61 -21.00 0.27
C PRO A 635 -17.99 -21.32 0.84
N LYS A 636 -18.07 -21.34 2.17
CA LYS A 636 -19.32 -21.47 2.91
C LYS A 636 -19.56 -20.20 3.71
N CYS A 637 -20.54 -19.43 3.27
CA CYS A 637 -20.88 -18.16 3.89
C CYS A 637 -22.02 -18.39 4.88
N ASP A 638 -21.66 -18.78 6.10
CA ASP A 638 -22.62 -18.93 7.20
C ASP A 638 -23.02 -17.54 7.74
N ASN A 639 -24.27 -17.38 8.21
CA ASN A 639 -24.78 -16.15 8.84
C ASN A 639 -24.60 -14.85 8.02
N LEU A 640 -25.05 -14.86 6.76
CA LEU A 640 -25.21 -13.65 5.96
C LEU A 640 -26.43 -12.83 6.42
N GLU A 641 -26.46 -12.41 7.69
CA GLU A 641 -27.27 -11.24 8.04
C GLU A 641 -26.67 -10.06 7.28
N SER A 642 -27.51 -9.29 6.59
CA SER A 642 -27.08 -8.20 5.70
C SER A 642 -25.97 -7.39 6.37
N ALA A 643 -24.82 -7.23 5.70
CA ALA A 643 -23.64 -6.51 6.18
C ALA A 643 -23.87 -4.99 6.44
N HIS A 644 -25.13 -4.56 6.63
CA HIS A 644 -25.59 -3.20 6.87
C HIS A 644 -26.79 -3.10 7.83
N SER A 645 -26.92 -3.98 8.83
CA SER A 645 -28.04 -3.96 9.77
C SER A 645 -27.59 -3.62 11.20
N ASN A 646 -27.40 -2.34 11.51
CA ASN A 646 -27.99 -1.68 12.71
C ASN A 646 -27.50 -0.26 13.04
N ASP A 647 -26.65 0.36 12.23
CA ASP A 647 -26.52 1.82 12.28
C ASP A 647 -27.32 2.46 11.15
N LYS A 648 -27.93 3.61 11.45
CA LYS A 648 -28.80 4.37 10.55
C LYS A 648 -28.21 4.42 9.15
N ARG A 649 -29.09 4.45 8.14
CA ARG A 649 -28.77 4.81 6.74
C ARG A 649 -28.17 6.23 6.67
N ASP A 650 -26.98 6.43 7.22
CA ASP A 650 -26.03 7.40 6.72
C ASP A 650 -25.43 6.79 5.45
N SER A 651 -25.22 7.61 4.44
CA SER A 651 -24.67 7.19 3.14
C SER A 651 -23.50 6.23 3.33
N SER A 652 -23.53 5.08 2.65
CA SER A 652 -22.52 4.01 2.69
C SER A 652 -21.10 4.56 2.94
N ALA A 653 -20.45 4.07 4.00
CA ALA A 653 -19.08 4.38 4.47
C ALA A 653 -17.96 3.99 3.49
N VAL A 654 -18.28 4.03 2.19
CA VAL A 654 -17.67 3.32 1.07
C VAL A 654 -17.71 4.19 -0.21
N MET A 655 -18.55 5.25 -0.21
CA MET A 655 -18.61 6.23 -1.29
C MET A 655 -18.00 7.54 -0.83
N LEU A 656 -17.21 8.17 -1.71
CA LEU A 656 -16.77 9.56 -1.52
C LEU A 656 -17.95 10.41 -1.03
N HIS A 657 -17.73 11.13 0.07
CA HIS A 657 -18.71 12.02 0.63
C HIS A 657 -19.29 12.92 -0.47
N ALA A 658 -20.60 13.21 -0.39
CA ALA A 658 -21.34 13.83 -1.49
C ALA A 658 -20.82 15.20 -1.94
N ARG A 659 -19.99 15.88 -1.13
CA ARG A 659 -19.29 17.12 -1.51
C ARG A 659 -18.14 16.83 -2.46
N ASP A 660 -17.29 15.88 -2.11
CA ASP A 660 -16.11 15.51 -2.87
C ASP A 660 -16.51 14.83 -4.18
N ALA A 661 -17.52 13.95 -4.13
CA ALA A 661 -18.04 13.24 -5.30
C ALA A 661 -18.58 14.15 -6.43
N LYS A 662 -18.81 15.45 -6.16
CA LYS A 662 -19.20 16.44 -7.17
C LYS A 662 -18.02 17.01 -7.96
N ARG A 663 -16.82 16.96 -7.40
CA ARG A 663 -15.58 17.52 -7.98
C ARG A 663 -14.56 16.43 -8.31
N VAL A 664 -15.06 15.21 -8.58
CA VAL A 664 -14.24 14.03 -8.86
C VAL A 664 -14.80 13.32 -10.09
N LYS A 665 -13.94 13.06 -11.08
CA LYS A 665 -14.28 12.32 -12.29
C LYS A 665 -14.70 10.89 -11.94
N LYS A 666 -15.81 10.45 -12.54
CA LYS A 666 -16.30 9.07 -12.40
C LYS A 666 -15.78 8.22 -13.55
N PHE A 667 -15.35 7.01 -13.22
CA PHE A 667 -14.86 6.02 -14.17
C PHE A 667 -15.63 4.70 -14.06
N GLY A 668 -15.50 3.85 -15.07
CA GLY A 668 -15.95 2.46 -15.11
C GLY A 668 -17.44 2.31 -14.79
N ARG A 669 -17.75 1.34 -13.92
CA ARG A 669 -19.13 1.07 -13.46
C ARG A 669 -19.80 2.31 -12.87
N ARG A 670 -19.08 3.14 -12.12
CA ARG A 670 -19.63 4.35 -11.48
C ARG A 670 -20.08 5.38 -12.52
N LYS A 671 -19.32 5.55 -13.61
CA LYS A 671 -19.71 6.39 -14.75
C LYS A 671 -20.98 5.86 -15.43
N ARG A 672 -20.98 4.57 -15.77
CA ARG A 672 -22.13 3.90 -16.42
C ARG A 672 -23.40 3.95 -15.56
N ALA A 673 -23.27 3.78 -14.25
CA ALA A 673 -24.38 3.90 -13.30
C ALA A 673 -24.95 5.33 -13.25
N ALA A 674 -24.08 6.34 -13.20
CA ALA A 674 -24.47 7.75 -13.23
C ALA A 674 -25.21 8.11 -14.54
N GLU A 675 -24.72 7.65 -15.69
CA GLU A 675 -25.36 7.84 -17.00
C GLU A 675 -26.73 7.17 -17.08
N LYS A 676 -26.87 5.94 -16.57
CA LYS A 676 -28.17 5.24 -16.47
C LYS A 676 -29.15 6.00 -15.58
N ALA A 677 -28.69 6.50 -14.42
CA ALA A 677 -29.52 7.28 -13.50
C ALA A 677 -29.99 8.61 -14.13
N ALA A 678 -29.10 9.30 -14.87
CA ALA A 678 -29.43 10.51 -15.61
C ALA A 678 -30.50 10.24 -16.69
N LYS A 679 -30.34 9.18 -17.48
CA LYS A 679 -31.35 8.76 -18.48
C LYS A 679 -32.71 8.43 -17.85
N LYS A 680 -32.74 7.71 -16.72
CA LYS A 680 -33.97 7.44 -15.95
C LYS A 680 -34.65 8.74 -15.50
N ARG A 681 -33.89 9.73 -15.00
CA ARG A 681 -34.44 11.05 -14.60
C ARG A 681 -35.01 11.83 -15.79
N SER A 682 -34.28 11.93 -16.90
CA SER A 682 -34.79 12.60 -18.11
C SER A 682 -36.05 11.93 -18.66
N SER A 683 -36.15 10.60 -18.64
CA SER A 683 -37.35 9.88 -19.10
C SER A 683 -38.61 10.14 -18.26
N ARG A 684 -38.46 10.44 -16.96
CA ARG A 684 -39.59 10.79 -16.08
C ARG A 684 -40.10 12.23 -16.27
N VAL A 685 -39.27 13.13 -16.80
CA VAL A 685 -39.65 14.52 -17.09
C VAL A 685 -40.52 14.61 -18.35
N PHE A 686 -40.47 13.62 -19.25
CA PHE A 686 -41.35 13.54 -20.43
C PHE A 686 -42.68 12.79 -20.18
N HIS A 687 -43.03 12.50 -18.92
CA HIS A 687 -44.29 11.85 -18.53
C HIS A 687 -45.13 12.69 -17.55
N PHE A 688 -44.91 14.00 -17.51
CA PHE A 688 -45.79 14.97 -16.85
C PHE A 688 -46.30 16.02 -17.84
#